data_AF-A0A0A0KNW6-F1
#
_entry.id   AF-A0A0A0KNW6-F1
#
_cell.length_a   1.000
_cell.length_b   1.000
_cell.length_c   1.000
_cell.angle_alpha   90.00
_cell.angle_beta   90.00
_cell.angle_gamma   90.00
#
_symmetry.space_group_name_H-M   'P 1'
#
loop_
_entity.id
_entity.type
_entity.pdbx_description
1 polymer ?
#
loop_
_entity_poly.entity_id
_entity_poly.type
_entity_poly.pdbx_seq_one_letter_code
_entity_poly.pdbx_strand_id
1 'polypeptide(L)'
;MGVNPGQFGELKNELYLRRHCFEFIEETKRLGARESRSSEVNKFNFHGQSSQLQPWRFTLLDSELSLSLHFLSLNQRAHMRVSFSSSLSLCLLYCGPRPRSHFAFVAFLLSDNASLCCFSSSHAFGLGDCCQVLFIKFMESSTDDSDVDTDVSESEMDERESKSYDELKNGKRIVKLSHETFTCPYCTKKRKRDFLYKDLLQHASGVGKSPSNKRSTKEKANHLALLKYLEKDLADAVGPSKPATASNNDPVMDCNHDEKFVWPWRGIVVNIPTRRTDDGRFVGGSGSKFRDELKERGFNPSRVTPLWNYRGHSGCAIVEFNKDWPGLHNAISFERAYEADRHGKKDWLANGTTEKLGVYAWVARADDYNSNNIIGEHLRKIGDLKTISEIIQEEARKQDRLVSNLTSIIELKNKHLTEMEKRCNETSATVDSLMREIEKLLQAYNEEIKKIQLGARDHLKKIFSDHEKLKLKLESQKKEFELRGRELEKREAQNENESKYLAEEIEKYEVRNSSLQLAELEQQKADEDFMKLADDQKKQKEDLHDRIIRLEKQLDAKQALELEIERLRGTLNVMKHMEDAEDVQKAESILKDLSEKERDLEELDDLNQALIVKQRKSNDELQEARKEIINAFKDLPGRSHLRIKRMGELDTKPFHEAMKKIYNEDEADERASELCSLWAEYLKDPDWHPFKVIKVEGKDAPDGKEKEIEILDDEDEKLKGLKKDYGEEVCKAVISALVEINEYNPSGRYITSELWNYQEGKRATLREGVRFLLDKLNRSN
;
A
#
# COMPACT_ATOMS: atom_id res chain seq x y z
N MET A 1 36.82 -31.06 -29.11
CA MET A 1 37.70 -29.87 -29.24
C MET A 1 36.83 -28.65 -29.48
N GLY A 2 37.08 -27.56 -28.74
CA GLY A 2 36.44 -26.25 -28.95
C GLY A 2 35.63 -25.72 -27.76
N VAL A 3 36.23 -25.59 -26.57
CA VAL A 3 35.63 -24.82 -25.47
C VAL A 3 36.03 -23.36 -25.64
N ASN A 4 35.02 -22.48 -25.71
CA ASN A 4 35.18 -21.05 -25.96
C ASN A 4 35.59 -20.32 -24.66
N PRO A 5 36.75 -19.66 -24.57
CA PRO A 5 37.29 -19.13 -23.32
C PRO A 5 36.59 -17.86 -22.79
N GLY A 6 35.60 -17.30 -23.51
CA GLY A 6 34.88 -16.09 -23.11
C GLY A 6 33.86 -16.28 -21.98
N GLN A 7 33.27 -17.47 -21.82
CA GLN A 7 32.19 -17.70 -20.84
C GLN A 7 32.69 -17.98 -19.42
N PHE A 8 33.98 -18.28 -19.23
CA PHE A 8 34.57 -18.47 -17.89
C PHE A 8 34.97 -17.16 -17.19
N GLY A 9 35.09 -16.05 -17.94
CA GLY A 9 35.42 -14.73 -17.39
C GLY A 9 34.23 -14.04 -16.72
N GLU A 10 33.04 -14.13 -17.33
CA GLU A 10 31.82 -13.51 -16.81
C GLU A 10 31.30 -14.21 -15.55
N LEU A 11 31.33 -15.55 -15.51
CA LEU A 11 30.95 -16.33 -14.33
C LEU A 11 31.88 -16.11 -13.13
N LYS A 12 33.19 -15.88 -13.36
CA LYS A 12 34.14 -15.54 -12.29
C LYS A 12 33.90 -14.15 -11.72
N ASN A 13 33.61 -13.17 -12.57
CA ASN A 13 33.32 -11.80 -12.13
C ASN A 13 31.96 -11.72 -11.41
N GLU A 14 30.95 -12.48 -11.85
CA GLU A 14 29.64 -12.52 -11.19
C GLU A 14 29.70 -13.24 -9.83
N LEU A 15 30.50 -14.31 -9.71
CA LEU A 15 30.78 -14.97 -8.43
C LEU A 15 31.61 -14.09 -7.48
N TYR A 16 32.54 -13.29 -8.01
CA TYR A 16 33.34 -12.35 -7.23
C TYR A 16 32.48 -11.19 -6.69
N LEU A 17 31.62 -10.60 -7.53
CA LEU A 17 30.67 -9.58 -7.09
C LEU A 17 29.64 -10.13 -6.11
N ARG A 18 29.09 -11.33 -6.34
CA ARG A 18 28.15 -11.94 -5.38
C ARG A 18 28.80 -12.20 -4.03
N ARG A 19 30.05 -12.65 -4.00
CA ARG A 19 30.80 -12.85 -2.74
C ARG A 19 31.05 -11.54 -2.01
N HIS A 20 31.47 -10.50 -2.74
CA HIS A 20 31.74 -9.19 -2.15
C HIS A 20 30.47 -8.47 -1.66
N CYS A 21 29.34 -8.65 -2.36
CA CYS A 21 28.03 -8.19 -1.89
C CYS A 21 27.54 -8.97 -0.66
N PHE A 22 27.80 -10.29 -0.60
CA PHE A 22 27.41 -11.09 0.56
C PHE A 22 28.26 -10.74 1.81
N GLU A 23 29.56 -10.50 1.63
CA GLU A 23 30.46 -10.04 2.68
C GLU A 23 30.06 -8.63 3.16
N PHE A 24 29.68 -7.71 2.26
CA PHE A 24 29.17 -6.38 2.62
C PHE A 24 27.82 -6.42 3.37
N ILE A 25 26.93 -7.36 3.02
CA ILE A 25 25.64 -7.57 3.70
C ILE A 25 25.83 -8.22 5.08
N GLU A 26 26.81 -9.12 5.24
CA GLU A 26 27.21 -9.68 6.54
C GLU A 26 27.85 -8.60 7.44
N GLU A 27 28.71 -7.75 6.89
CA GLU A 27 29.38 -6.65 7.62
C GLU A 27 28.36 -5.61 8.11
N THR A 28 27.39 -5.23 7.27
CA THR A 28 26.30 -4.30 7.63
C THR A 28 25.32 -4.91 8.64
N LYS A 29 25.06 -6.22 8.57
CA LYS A 29 24.30 -6.92 9.63
C LYS A 29 25.07 -7.00 10.96
N ARG A 30 26.40 -7.16 10.93
CA ARG A 30 27.25 -7.12 12.13
C ARG A 30 27.35 -5.72 12.74
N LEU A 31 27.40 -4.67 11.93
CA LEU A 31 27.41 -3.28 12.39
C LEU A 31 26.05 -2.87 12.96
N GLY A 32 24.94 -3.22 12.31
CA GLY A 32 23.59 -2.99 12.84
C GLY A 32 23.28 -3.79 14.12
N ALA A 33 23.86 -4.99 14.27
CA ALA A 33 23.79 -5.77 15.50
C ALA A 33 24.71 -5.24 16.64
N ARG A 34 25.76 -4.48 16.30
CA ARG A 34 26.62 -3.78 17.28
C ARG A 34 25.98 -2.49 17.78
N GLU A 35 25.29 -1.73 16.92
CA GLU A 35 24.55 -0.54 17.34
C GLU A 35 23.30 -0.88 18.16
N SER A 36 22.63 -2.01 17.87
CA SER A 36 21.46 -2.47 18.64
C SER A 36 21.80 -3.12 19.99
N ARG A 37 23.07 -3.48 20.23
CA ARG A 37 23.56 -4.00 21.53
C ARG A 37 24.30 -2.94 22.37
N SER A 38 24.36 -1.69 21.92
CA SER A 38 25.03 -0.60 22.64
C SER A 38 24.06 0.38 23.34
N SER A 39 22.74 0.20 23.22
CA SER A 39 21.73 1.08 23.85
C SER A 39 21.04 0.50 25.09
N GLU A 40 21.34 -0.75 25.48
CA GLU A 40 20.91 -1.34 26.74
C GLU A 40 22.12 -1.98 27.43
N VAL A 41 22.31 -1.68 28.73
CA VAL A 41 23.38 -2.15 29.64
C VAL A 41 24.61 -1.21 29.76
N ASN A 42 24.46 -0.12 30.53
CA ASN A 42 25.20 0.14 31.79
C ASN A 42 25.15 1.62 32.21
N LYS A 43 24.21 1.96 33.10
CA LYS A 43 24.42 2.98 34.14
C LYS A 43 24.75 2.20 35.42
N PHE A 44 25.98 2.29 35.92
CA PHE A 44 26.35 2.44 37.35
C PHE A 44 27.89 2.28 37.55
N ASN A 45 28.50 3.39 38.02
CA ASN A 45 29.67 3.59 38.90
C ASN A 45 30.94 2.71 38.79
N PHE A 46 32.11 3.33 38.53
CA PHE A 46 33.08 3.72 39.58
C PHE A 46 34.23 4.60 39.03
N HIS A 47 34.81 5.38 39.95
CA HIS A 47 35.89 6.37 39.83
C HIS A 47 37.25 5.87 39.28
N GLY A 48 38.03 6.81 38.72
CA GLY A 48 39.42 6.99 39.14
C GLY A 48 40.53 6.93 38.08
N GLN A 49 41.23 8.06 37.95
CA GLN A 49 42.63 8.28 37.50
C GLN A 49 42.95 8.40 35.98
N SER A 50 43.07 9.68 35.54
CA SER A 50 44.33 10.36 35.14
C SER A 50 45.42 9.45 34.54
N SER A 51 46.09 9.69 33.42
CA SER A 51 46.42 10.92 32.68
C SER A 51 47.32 10.49 31.52
N GLN A 52 47.19 11.08 30.33
CA GLN A 52 48.32 11.68 29.60
C GLN A 52 47.81 12.38 28.33
N LEU A 53 48.01 13.69 28.32
CA LEU A 53 47.83 14.61 27.19
C LEU A 53 49.11 14.66 26.35
N GLN A 54 48.95 15.00 25.06
CA GLN A 54 49.67 16.02 24.26
C GLN A 54 49.90 15.59 22.77
N PRO A 55 49.98 16.53 21.79
CA PRO A 55 48.93 16.62 20.77
C PRO A 55 49.41 16.92 19.31
N TRP A 56 48.43 17.04 18.40
CA TRP A 56 48.37 17.72 17.07
C TRP A 56 49.45 17.48 15.99
N ARG A 57 49.00 17.08 14.79
CA ARG A 57 49.40 17.70 13.51
C ARG A 57 48.37 17.46 12.39
N PHE A 58 47.85 18.57 11.88
CA PHE A 58 47.13 18.69 10.61
C PHE A 58 48.11 18.64 9.43
N THR A 59 47.70 18.02 8.32
CA THR A 59 48.09 18.46 6.97
C THR A 59 46.86 18.34 6.06
N LEU A 60 46.34 19.51 5.65
CA LEU A 60 45.46 19.70 4.50
C LEU A 60 46.23 19.42 3.20
N LEU A 61 45.52 18.91 2.21
CA LEU A 61 45.75 19.27 0.81
C LEU A 61 44.39 19.66 0.22
N ASP A 62 44.23 20.97 0.07
CA ASP A 62 43.13 21.64 -0.61
C ASP A 62 43.20 21.43 -2.13
N SER A 63 42.03 21.34 -2.75
CA SER A 63 41.58 22.26 -3.81
C SER A 63 40.11 21.92 -4.08
N GLU A 64 39.19 22.69 -3.49
CA GLU A 64 38.54 23.87 -4.10
C GLU A 64 37.57 23.53 -5.24
N LEU A 65 36.42 24.18 -5.45
CA LEU A 65 35.56 25.10 -4.70
C LEU A 65 34.29 25.17 -5.57
N SER A 66 33.10 25.23 -4.97
CA SER A 66 32.11 26.29 -5.19
C SER A 66 30.73 25.88 -4.69
N LEU A 67 30.38 26.47 -3.56
CA LEU A 67 29.04 26.60 -3.01
C LEU A 67 28.28 27.70 -3.76
N SER A 68 26.99 27.49 -3.99
CA SER A 68 26.02 28.59 -3.87
C SER A 68 24.77 28.11 -3.13
N LEU A 69 24.62 28.66 -1.92
CA LEU A 69 23.38 28.71 -1.16
C LEU A 69 22.44 29.74 -1.79
N HIS A 70 21.14 29.44 -1.85
CA HIS A 70 20.10 30.43 -1.57
C HIS A 70 18.92 29.77 -0.84
N PHE A 71 18.48 30.48 0.19
CA PHE A 71 17.50 30.14 1.22
C PHE A 71 16.16 30.81 0.91
N LEU A 72 15.02 30.16 1.20
CA LEU A 72 13.85 30.64 1.98
C LEU A 72 12.46 30.19 1.49
N SER A 73 11.71 29.64 2.47
CA SER A 73 10.29 29.90 2.78
C SER A 73 9.18 29.20 1.96
N LEU A 74 8.44 28.28 2.58
CA LEU A 74 7.11 28.53 3.19
C LEU A 74 6.39 27.23 3.64
N ASN A 75 5.80 27.33 4.84
CA ASN A 75 4.53 26.77 5.33
C ASN A 75 4.22 25.26 5.47
N GLN A 76 4.06 24.89 6.75
CA GLN A 76 2.83 24.40 7.39
C GLN A 76 1.89 23.39 6.70
N ARG A 77 1.69 22.30 7.47
CA ARG A 77 0.42 21.63 7.83
C ARG A 77 -0.49 21.13 6.70
N ALA A 78 -0.55 19.79 6.57
CA ALA A 78 -1.78 19.04 6.84
C ALA A 78 -1.45 17.59 7.21
N HIS A 79 -1.75 17.24 8.46
CA HIS A 79 -1.84 15.86 8.95
C HIS A 79 -3.29 15.68 9.45
N MET A 80 -4.04 14.78 8.81
CA MET A 80 -5.00 13.86 9.45
C MET A 80 -5.38 12.83 8.37
N ARG A 81 -4.99 11.54 8.49
CA ARG A 81 -5.60 10.46 9.30
C ARG A 81 -7.10 10.30 8.98
N VAL A 82 -7.68 9.14 8.68
CA VAL A 82 -7.30 7.72 8.68
C VAL A 82 -8.43 7.00 7.91
N SER A 83 -8.12 5.99 7.08
CA SER A 83 -8.94 4.77 7.01
C SER A 83 -8.29 3.69 6.14
N PHE A 84 -8.13 2.51 6.76
CA PHE A 84 -7.81 1.18 6.25
C PHE A 84 -8.04 0.91 4.76
N SER A 85 -7.04 0.34 4.07
CA SER A 85 -7.14 -0.99 3.43
C SER A 85 -5.88 -1.31 2.59
N SER A 86 -5.32 -2.50 2.81
CA SER A 86 -4.54 -3.32 1.86
C SER A 86 -3.34 -2.69 1.13
N SER A 87 -2.16 -2.99 1.66
CA SER A 87 -0.86 -2.94 0.99
C SER A 87 -0.83 -3.80 -0.29
N LEU A 88 -0.64 -3.18 -1.46
CA LEU A 88 -0.17 -3.85 -2.68
C LEU A 88 1.30 -3.50 -2.90
N SER A 89 2.15 -4.51 -2.79
CA SER A 89 3.59 -4.43 -3.01
C SER A 89 3.87 -4.37 -4.52
N LEU A 90 4.54 -3.29 -4.98
CA LEU A 90 5.02 -3.16 -6.36
C LEU A 90 6.28 -4.02 -6.54
N CYS A 91 6.20 -5.13 -7.28
CA CYS A 91 7.39 -5.85 -7.76
C CYS A 91 7.86 -5.24 -9.09
N LEU A 92 8.99 -4.55 -9.06
CA LEU A 92 9.73 -4.13 -10.26
C LEU A 92 10.46 -5.34 -10.85
N LEU A 93 10.00 -5.85 -11.99
CA LEU A 93 10.76 -6.79 -12.82
C LEU A 93 11.72 -6.01 -13.73
N TYR A 94 13.01 -6.13 -13.42
CA TYR A 94 14.12 -5.63 -14.23
C TYR A 94 14.28 -6.54 -15.46
N CYS A 95 14.18 -6.01 -16.68
CA CYS A 95 14.47 -6.75 -17.91
C CYS A 95 15.47 -5.96 -18.77
N GLY A 96 16.61 -6.60 -19.08
CA GLY A 96 17.75 -6.03 -19.81
C GLY A 96 17.50 -5.73 -21.30
N PRO A 97 18.47 -5.12 -21.99
CA PRO A 97 18.21 -4.28 -23.17
C PRO A 97 18.28 -5.05 -24.50
N ARG A 98 17.36 -4.76 -25.44
CA ARG A 98 17.51 -4.55 -26.92
C ARG A 98 16.17 -4.81 -27.69
N PRO A 99 15.99 -4.36 -28.95
CA PRO A 99 15.53 -3.00 -29.29
C PRO A 99 14.24 -2.98 -30.15
N ARG A 100 13.55 -1.82 -30.13
CA ARG A 100 12.64 -1.26 -31.15
C ARG A 100 11.68 -2.24 -31.88
N SER A 101 10.46 -2.34 -31.37
CA SER A 101 9.24 -2.21 -32.19
C SER A 101 8.03 -1.93 -31.29
N HIS A 102 7.11 -1.12 -31.79
CA HIS A 102 5.98 -0.53 -31.09
C HIS A 102 5.10 -1.56 -30.36
N PHE A 103 4.89 -1.37 -29.05
CA PHE A 103 3.76 -1.97 -28.33
C PHE A 103 3.15 -0.93 -27.38
N ALA A 104 1.84 -0.72 -27.56
CA ALA A 104 0.99 0.02 -26.63
C ALA A 104 0.79 -0.83 -25.35
N PHE A 105 1.01 -0.23 -24.19
CA PHE A 105 0.68 -0.83 -22.90
C PHE A 105 -0.79 -0.56 -22.57
N VAL A 106 -1.58 -1.61 -22.36
CA VAL A 106 -2.86 -1.56 -21.67
C VAL A 106 -2.64 -2.15 -20.28
N ALA A 107 -2.71 -1.31 -19.25
CA ALA A 107 -2.70 -1.75 -17.86
C ALA A 107 -4.12 -2.10 -17.42
N PHE A 108 -4.36 -3.34 -17.00
CA PHE A 108 -5.57 -3.73 -16.29
C PHE A 108 -5.33 -3.56 -14.78
N LEU A 109 -6.06 -2.63 -14.16
CA LEU A 109 -6.24 -2.59 -12.71
C LEU A 109 -7.47 -3.44 -12.37
N LEU A 110 -7.28 -4.50 -11.60
CA LEU A 110 -8.37 -5.22 -10.93
C LEU A 110 -8.65 -4.49 -9.61
N SER A 111 -9.78 -3.81 -9.52
CA SER A 111 -10.39 -3.45 -8.24
C SER A 111 -11.86 -3.86 -8.25
N ASP A 112 -12.25 -4.60 -7.22
CA ASP A 112 -13.62 -5.02 -6.96
C ASP A 112 -14.57 -3.82 -6.84
N ASN A 113 -15.80 -4.00 -7.33
CA ASN A 113 -17.00 -3.18 -7.15
C ASN A 113 -16.99 -1.76 -7.75
N ALA A 114 -17.53 -1.61 -8.97
CA ALA A 114 -18.73 -0.79 -9.22
C ALA A 114 -19.12 -0.75 -10.71
N SER A 115 -20.42 -0.64 -10.89
CA SER A 115 -21.21 -0.48 -12.12
C SER A 115 -20.62 0.42 -13.21
N LEU A 116 -20.97 0.05 -14.45
CA LEU A 116 -20.86 0.84 -15.68
C LEU A 116 -21.09 2.34 -15.48
N CYS A 117 -20.21 3.14 -16.07
CA CYS A 117 -20.55 4.40 -16.73
C CYS A 117 -19.57 4.65 -17.87
N CYS A 118 -20.01 4.40 -19.10
CA CYS A 118 -19.32 4.80 -20.31
C CYS A 118 -19.45 6.32 -20.47
N PHE A 119 -18.34 7.05 -20.48
CA PHE A 119 -18.29 8.39 -21.05
C PHE A 119 -17.47 8.35 -22.35
N SER A 120 -18.16 8.54 -23.46
CA SER A 120 -17.63 8.85 -24.77
C SER A 120 -17.03 10.25 -24.77
N SER A 121 -15.82 10.42 -25.31
CA SER A 121 -15.38 11.71 -25.82
C SER A 121 -15.13 11.62 -27.33
N SER A 122 -16.04 12.25 -28.04
CA SER A 122 -16.04 12.49 -29.47
C SER A 122 -14.83 13.32 -29.88
N HIS A 123 -14.20 12.98 -30.99
CA HIS A 123 -13.62 13.97 -31.91
C HIS A 123 -14.13 13.67 -33.30
N ALA A 124 -15.02 14.55 -33.76
CA ALA A 124 -15.55 14.61 -35.10
C ALA A 124 -14.61 15.47 -35.96
N PHE A 125 -14.27 14.97 -37.15
CA PHE A 125 -14.13 15.79 -38.35
C PHE A 125 -14.83 15.05 -39.47
N GLY A 126 -15.86 15.71 -40.01
CA GLY A 126 -16.81 15.11 -40.92
C GLY A 126 -16.33 15.02 -42.36
N LEU A 127 -17.04 14.19 -43.12
CA LEU A 127 -17.74 14.59 -44.34
C LEU A 127 -18.93 13.62 -44.48
N GLY A 128 -20.14 14.19 -44.54
CA GLY A 128 -21.36 13.51 -44.98
C GLY A 128 -21.28 13.15 -46.47
N ASP A 129 -22.23 12.44 -47.07
CA ASP A 129 -23.61 12.20 -46.64
C ASP A 129 -24.24 11.09 -47.50
N CYS A 130 -25.45 10.70 -47.09
CA CYS A 130 -26.48 9.89 -47.75
C CYS A 130 -26.36 8.35 -47.57
N CYS A 131 -27.09 7.73 -46.63
CA CYS A 131 -28.57 7.50 -46.61
C CYS A 131 -29.05 6.80 -47.89
N GLN A 132 -29.88 5.77 -47.92
CA GLN A 132 -30.92 5.20 -47.05
C GLN A 132 -31.18 3.80 -47.66
N VAL A 133 -31.60 2.76 -46.94
CA VAL A 133 -33.01 2.34 -46.78
C VAL A 133 -32.95 1.18 -45.75
N LEU A 134 -33.20 1.41 -44.46
CA LEU A 134 -34.46 1.23 -43.74
C LEU A 134 -35.29 0.01 -44.20
N PHE A 135 -35.25 -1.10 -43.46
CA PHE A 135 -36.21 -1.40 -42.37
C PHE A 135 -37.65 -1.63 -42.87
N ILE A 136 -37.96 -2.90 -43.18
CA ILE A 136 -39.33 -3.40 -43.09
C ILE A 136 -39.31 -4.72 -42.30
N LYS A 137 -39.79 -4.59 -41.05
CA LYS A 137 -40.65 -5.51 -40.27
C LYS A 137 -40.07 -6.88 -39.90
N PHE A 138 -39.76 -7.19 -38.64
CA PHE A 138 -40.53 -6.99 -37.40
C PHE A 138 -41.93 -7.62 -37.47
N MET A 139 -42.02 -8.93 -37.20
CA MET A 139 -42.87 -9.53 -36.15
C MET A 139 -42.86 -11.08 -36.22
N GLU A 140 -42.61 -11.68 -35.04
CA GLU A 140 -42.94 -13.05 -34.59
C GLU A 140 -42.13 -14.22 -35.19
N SER A 141 -41.46 -15.11 -34.45
CA SER A 141 -41.55 -15.50 -33.03
C SER A 141 -40.26 -16.19 -32.55
N SER A 142 -39.85 -15.86 -31.32
CA SER A 142 -39.15 -16.66 -30.30
C SER A 142 -38.36 -17.91 -30.73
N THR A 143 -37.03 -17.89 -30.59
CA THR A 143 -36.35 -18.29 -29.35
C THR A 143 -34.88 -17.88 -29.42
N ASP A 144 -34.47 -17.16 -28.38
CA ASP A 144 -33.10 -16.91 -27.96
C ASP A 144 -32.29 -18.21 -27.88
N ASP A 145 -31.04 -18.19 -28.35
CA ASP A 145 -29.92 -18.70 -27.55
C ASP A 145 -28.58 -18.18 -28.12
N SER A 146 -28.12 -17.07 -27.55
CA SER A 146 -26.75 -16.59 -27.68
C SER A 146 -25.88 -17.30 -26.63
N ASP A 147 -25.18 -18.37 -27.02
CA ASP A 147 -24.17 -18.98 -26.15
C ASP A 147 -22.89 -18.13 -26.19
N VAL A 148 -22.76 -17.29 -25.17
CA VAL A 148 -21.50 -16.75 -24.66
C VAL A 148 -20.67 -17.94 -24.13
N ASP A 149 -19.49 -18.18 -24.72
CA ASP A 149 -18.52 -19.19 -24.30
C ASP A 149 -18.14 -18.97 -22.82
N THR A 150 -18.82 -19.70 -21.94
CA THR A 150 -18.43 -19.90 -20.54
C THR A 150 -17.54 -21.14 -20.51
N ASP A 151 -16.49 -21.13 -19.70
CA ASP A 151 -15.47 -22.20 -19.58
C ASP A 151 -16.13 -23.56 -19.25
N VAL A 152 -16.37 -24.37 -20.28
CA VAL A 152 -17.05 -25.68 -20.20
C VAL A 152 -16.08 -26.70 -19.62
N SER A 153 -16.43 -27.30 -18.47
CA SER A 153 -15.65 -28.34 -17.80
C SER A 153 -15.47 -29.61 -18.65
N GLU A 154 -14.35 -30.33 -18.49
CA GLU A 154 -14.07 -31.60 -19.19
C GLU A 154 -15.22 -32.62 -19.06
N SER A 155 -15.96 -32.62 -17.93
CA SER A 155 -17.09 -33.52 -17.71
C SER A 155 -18.30 -33.24 -18.61
N GLU A 156 -18.55 -31.98 -19.00
CA GLU A 156 -19.66 -31.62 -19.89
C GLU A 156 -19.37 -31.97 -21.36
N MET A 157 -18.09 -32.05 -21.72
CA MET A 157 -17.66 -32.48 -23.05
C MET A 157 -17.92 -33.97 -23.26
N ASP A 158 -17.64 -34.81 -22.26
CA ASP A 158 -17.84 -36.26 -22.30
C ASP A 158 -19.33 -36.65 -22.31
N GLU A 159 -20.16 -35.95 -21.53
CA GLU A 159 -21.61 -36.13 -21.55
C GLU A 159 -22.20 -35.77 -22.93
N ARG A 160 -21.70 -34.69 -23.53
CA ARG A 160 -22.14 -34.25 -24.86
C ARG A 160 -21.64 -35.16 -25.99
N GLU A 161 -20.42 -35.69 -25.89
CA GLU A 161 -19.91 -36.73 -26.79
C GLU A 161 -20.82 -37.97 -26.72
N SER A 162 -21.11 -38.45 -25.51
CA SER A 162 -21.93 -39.64 -25.27
C SER A 162 -23.33 -39.48 -25.84
N LYS A 163 -23.99 -38.35 -25.57
CA LYS A 163 -25.31 -38.03 -26.13
C LYS A 163 -25.30 -37.99 -27.66
N SER A 164 -24.28 -37.40 -28.26
CA SER A 164 -24.15 -37.30 -29.72
C SER A 164 -23.84 -38.65 -30.38
N TYR A 165 -23.10 -39.52 -29.67
CA TYR A 165 -22.85 -40.90 -30.10
C TYR A 165 -24.14 -41.72 -30.09
N ASP A 166 -24.96 -41.59 -29.04
CA ASP A 166 -26.27 -42.26 -28.97
C ASP A 166 -27.24 -41.77 -30.06
N GLU A 167 -27.22 -40.47 -30.40
CA GLU A 167 -28.01 -39.94 -31.54
C GLU A 167 -27.61 -40.56 -32.88
N LEU A 168 -26.31 -40.80 -33.10
CA LEU A 168 -25.81 -41.45 -34.31
C LEU A 168 -26.21 -42.93 -34.36
N LYS A 169 -26.08 -43.63 -33.22
CA LYS A 169 -26.41 -45.05 -33.09
C LYS A 169 -27.91 -45.32 -33.26
N ASN A 170 -28.74 -44.43 -32.75
CA ASN A 170 -30.20 -44.49 -32.89
C ASN A 170 -30.70 -44.03 -34.27
N GLY A 171 -29.80 -43.74 -35.22
CA GLY A 171 -30.14 -43.35 -36.60
C GLY A 171 -30.76 -41.96 -36.73
N LYS A 172 -30.72 -41.13 -35.69
CA LYS A 172 -31.29 -39.77 -35.68
C LYS A 172 -30.56 -38.83 -36.64
N ARG A 173 -29.31 -39.15 -37.01
CA ARG A 173 -28.50 -38.43 -37.99
C ARG A 173 -27.90 -39.41 -39.00
N ILE A 174 -27.98 -39.08 -40.29
CA ILE A 174 -27.54 -39.94 -41.39
C ILE A 174 -26.06 -39.69 -41.69
N VAL A 175 -25.22 -40.72 -41.54
CA VAL A 175 -23.77 -40.68 -41.84
C VAL A 175 -23.42 -41.42 -43.13
N LYS A 176 -24.12 -42.52 -43.44
CA LYS A 176 -23.89 -43.37 -44.61
C LYS A 176 -24.93 -43.06 -45.69
N LEU A 177 -24.49 -42.60 -46.86
CA LEU A 177 -25.37 -42.32 -48.02
C LEU A 177 -25.39 -43.50 -49.00
N SER A 178 -24.25 -44.17 -49.21
CA SER A 178 -24.11 -45.39 -50.03
C SER A 178 -23.06 -46.34 -49.43
N HIS A 179 -22.72 -47.43 -50.13
CA HIS A 179 -21.65 -48.35 -49.68
C HIS A 179 -20.26 -47.68 -49.66
N GLU A 180 -20.03 -46.64 -50.45
CA GLU A 180 -18.71 -46.00 -50.60
C GLU A 180 -18.71 -44.51 -50.20
N THR A 181 -19.88 -43.87 -50.10
CA THR A 181 -20.00 -42.43 -49.78
C THR A 181 -20.62 -42.18 -48.42
N PHE A 182 -19.91 -41.38 -47.62
CA PHE A 182 -20.28 -40.98 -46.26
C PHE A 182 -20.31 -39.45 -46.14
N THR A 183 -21.07 -38.93 -45.17
CA THR A 183 -21.20 -37.49 -44.91
C THR A 183 -21.04 -37.19 -43.43
N CYS A 184 -20.42 -36.05 -43.11
CA CYS A 184 -20.36 -35.54 -41.75
C CYS A 184 -21.67 -34.78 -41.42
N PRO A 185 -22.50 -35.25 -40.45
CA PRO A 185 -23.77 -34.59 -40.11
C PRO A 185 -23.62 -33.23 -39.42
N TYR A 186 -22.40 -32.89 -39.01
CA TYR A 186 -22.09 -31.72 -38.21
C TYR A 186 -21.42 -30.59 -39.02
N CYS A 187 -20.99 -30.87 -40.26
CA CYS A 187 -20.32 -29.90 -41.14
C CYS A 187 -21.19 -29.49 -42.33
N THR A 188 -22.11 -28.54 -42.13
CA THR A 188 -23.08 -28.13 -43.17
C THR A 188 -22.54 -27.11 -44.18
N LYS A 189 -21.37 -26.49 -43.93
CA LYS A 189 -20.88 -25.30 -44.68
C LYS A 189 -19.70 -25.53 -45.65
N LYS A 190 -19.23 -26.76 -45.91
CA LYS A 190 -18.05 -27.03 -46.76
C LYS A 190 -18.37 -27.67 -48.12
N ARG A 191 -17.58 -27.33 -49.15
CA ARG A 191 -17.77 -27.67 -50.59
C ARG A 191 -17.64 -29.16 -50.96
N LYS A 192 -17.12 -30.04 -50.10
CA LYS A 192 -17.16 -31.50 -50.27
C LYS A 192 -18.17 -32.08 -49.27
N ARG A 193 -19.30 -32.57 -49.77
CA ARG A 193 -20.37 -33.20 -48.96
C ARG A 193 -20.18 -34.70 -48.81
N ASP A 194 -19.48 -35.30 -49.78
CA ASP A 194 -19.27 -36.74 -49.86
C ASP A 194 -17.80 -37.06 -49.56
N PHE A 195 -17.61 -37.97 -48.62
CA PHE A 195 -16.32 -38.47 -48.14
C PHE A 195 -16.25 -39.97 -48.39
N LEU A 196 -15.07 -40.47 -48.77
CA LEU A 196 -14.76 -41.89 -48.59
C LEU A 196 -14.62 -42.19 -47.10
N TYR A 197 -14.81 -43.45 -46.68
CA TYR A 197 -14.73 -43.85 -45.27
C TYR A 197 -13.44 -43.35 -44.59
N LYS A 198 -12.28 -43.54 -45.22
CA LYS A 198 -10.98 -43.09 -44.70
C LYS A 198 -10.88 -41.57 -44.59
N ASP A 199 -11.44 -40.83 -45.54
CA ASP A 199 -11.43 -39.37 -45.55
C ASP A 199 -12.35 -38.80 -44.46
N LEU A 200 -13.51 -39.44 -44.23
CA LEU A 200 -14.43 -39.04 -43.18
C LEU A 200 -13.83 -39.32 -41.79
N LEU A 201 -13.17 -40.47 -41.62
CA LEU A 201 -12.47 -40.83 -40.39
C LEU A 201 -11.37 -39.80 -40.06
N GLN A 202 -10.56 -39.42 -41.05
CA GLN A 202 -9.53 -38.40 -40.89
C GLN A 202 -10.13 -37.02 -40.62
N HIS A 203 -11.25 -36.69 -41.26
CA HIS A 203 -11.99 -35.44 -41.03
C HIS A 203 -12.52 -35.37 -39.59
N ALA A 204 -13.21 -36.41 -39.11
CA ALA A 204 -13.77 -36.47 -37.77
C ALA A 204 -12.67 -36.38 -36.70
N SER A 205 -11.58 -37.14 -36.86
CA SER A 205 -10.40 -37.06 -36.00
C SER A 205 -9.75 -35.67 -36.00
N GLY A 206 -9.55 -35.09 -37.19
CA GLY A 206 -8.90 -33.79 -37.34
C GLY A 206 -9.69 -32.62 -36.77
N VAL A 207 -11.02 -32.72 -36.70
CA VAL A 207 -11.89 -31.72 -36.07
C VAL A 207 -12.02 -31.97 -34.57
N GLY A 208 -12.27 -33.21 -34.16
CA GLY A 208 -12.47 -33.59 -32.76
C GLY A 208 -11.21 -33.40 -31.89
N LYS A 209 -10.03 -33.76 -32.41
CA LYS A 209 -8.74 -33.64 -31.69
C LYS A 209 -8.01 -32.32 -31.97
N SER A 210 -8.70 -31.30 -32.50
CA SER A 210 -8.06 -30.06 -32.89
C SER A 210 -7.68 -29.19 -31.67
N PRO A 211 -6.42 -28.74 -31.56
CA PRO A 211 -5.99 -27.82 -30.51
C PRO A 211 -6.43 -26.37 -30.75
N SER A 212 -7.19 -26.09 -31.81
CA SER A 212 -7.60 -24.73 -32.16
C SER A 212 -8.77 -24.25 -31.28
N ASN A 213 -8.66 -23.03 -30.75
CA ASN A 213 -9.75 -22.33 -30.04
C ASN A 213 -10.79 -21.72 -31.00
N LYS A 214 -10.59 -21.84 -32.32
CA LYS A 214 -11.54 -21.35 -33.33
C LYS A 214 -12.77 -22.25 -33.52
N ARG A 215 -12.78 -23.43 -32.89
CA ARG A 215 -13.87 -24.41 -32.96
C ARG A 215 -14.48 -24.56 -31.58
N SER A 216 -15.80 -24.53 -31.50
CA SER A 216 -16.50 -24.64 -30.23
C SER A 216 -16.32 -26.02 -29.60
N THR A 217 -16.42 -26.10 -28.28
CA THR A 217 -16.40 -27.36 -27.51
C THR A 217 -17.47 -28.33 -28.00
N LYS A 218 -18.65 -27.79 -28.35
CA LYS A 218 -19.76 -28.52 -28.99
C LYS A 218 -19.38 -29.13 -30.33
N GLU A 219 -18.68 -28.40 -31.20
CA GLU A 219 -18.19 -28.95 -32.46
C GLU A 219 -17.17 -30.08 -32.24
N LYS A 220 -16.25 -29.94 -31.29
CA LYS A 220 -15.25 -30.96 -30.98
C LYS A 220 -15.90 -32.25 -30.46
N ALA A 221 -16.79 -32.15 -29.46
CA ALA A 221 -17.52 -33.29 -28.89
C ALA A 221 -18.34 -34.04 -29.95
N ASN A 222 -19.04 -33.33 -30.84
CA ASN A 222 -19.82 -33.95 -31.90
C ASN A 222 -18.94 -34.74 -32.90
N HIS A 223 -17.75 -34.23 -33.23
CA HIS A 223 -16.83 -34.91 -34.16
C HIS A 223 -16.07 -36.06 -33.50
N LEU A 224 -15.81 -36.00 -32.18
CA LEU A 224 -15.30 -37.14 -31.41
C LEU A 224 -16.34 -38.26 -31.35
N ALA A 225 -17.62 -37.93 -31.13
CA ALA A 225 -18.71 -38.88 -31.18
C ALA A 225 -18.85 -39.54 -32.56
N LEU A 226 -18.70 -38.76 -33.65
CA LEU A 226 -18.70 -39.27 -35.01
C LEU A 226 -17.52 -40.22 -35.28
N LEU A 227 -16.32 -39.88 -34.80
CA LEU A 227 -15.14 -40.73 -34.91
C LEU A 227 -15.38 -42.08 -34.21
N LYS A 228 -15.89 -42.04 -32.98
CA LYS A 228 -16.23 -43.22 -32.18
C LYS A 228 -17.27 -44.11 -32.86
N TYR A 229 -18.28 -43.51 -33.49
CA TYR A 229 -19.29 -44.23 -34.27
C TYR A 229 -18.72 -44.87 -35.53
N LEU A 230 -17.83 -44.18 -36.26
CA LEU A 230 -17.15 -44.76 -37.42
C LEU A 230 -16.28 -45.95 -37.02
N GLU A 231 -15.49 -45.81 -35.95
CA GLU A 231 -14.56 -46.86 -35.47
C GLU A 231 -15.27 -48.08 -34.85
N LYS A 232 -16.37 -47.88 -34.12
CA LYS A 232 -17.04 -48.97 -33.38
C LYS A 232 -18.18 -49.62 -34.14
N ASP A 233 -18.98 -48.84 -34.86
CA ASP A 233 -20.26 -49.32 -35.40
C ASP A 233 -20.24 -49.43 -36.94
N LEU A 234 -19.28 -48.81 -37.63
CA LEU A 234 -19.15 -48.85 -39.10
C LEU A 234 -17.86 -49.50 -39.63
N ALA A 235 -16.89 -49.82 -38.76
CA ALA A 235 -15.62 -50.44 -39.16
C ALA A 235 -15.79 -51.83 -39.79
N ASP A 236 -16.77 -52.62 -39.34
CA ASP A 236 -17.03 -53.97 -39.87
C ASP A 236 -17.78 -53.97 -41.22
N ALA A 237 -18.40 -52.85 -41.61
CA ALA A 237 -19.16 -52.73 -42.86
C ALA A 237 -18.27 -52.42 -44.10
N VAL A 238 -16.98 -52.11 -43.90
CA VAL A 238 -16.03 -51.75 -44.95
C VAL A 238 -14.79 -52.66 -44.84
N GLY A 239 -14.96 -53.94 -45.17
CA GLY A 239 -13.84 -54.87 -45.33
C GLY A 239 -12.89 -54.43 -46.46
N PRO A 240 -11.59 -54.78 -46.40
CA PRO A 240 -10.61 -54.34 -47.38
C PRO A 240 -10.84 -55.03 -48.74
N SER A 241 -11.44 -54.32 -49.69
CA SER A 241 -11.38 -54.69 -51.10
C SER A 241 -9.94 -54.57 -51.58
N LYS A 242 -9.34 -55.73 -51.91
CA LYS A 242 -8.04 -55.83 -52.59
C LYS A 242 -7.99 -54.88 -53.78
N PRO A 243 -6.89 -54.13 -54.01
CA PRO A 243 -6.73 -53.39 -55.25
C PRO A 243 -6.70 -54.40 -56.40
N ALA A 244 -7.59 -54.20 -57.36
CA ALA A 244 -7.58 -54.89 -58.64
C ALA A 244 -6.17 -54.78 -59.23
N THR A 245 -5.53 -55.93 -59.43
CA THR A 245 -4.39 -56.10 -60.32
C THR A 245 -4.74 -55.44 -61.64
N ALA A 246 -4.10 -54.30 -61.92
CA ALA A 246 -4.01 -53.79 -63.27
C ALA A 246 -3.43 -54.93 -64.12
N SER A 247 -4.20 -55.35 -65.12
CA SER A 247 -3.77 -56.31 -66.11
C SER A 247 -2.47 -55.80 -66.74
N ASN A 248 -1.36 -56.48 -66.46
CA ASN A 248 -0.22 -56.49 -67.36
C ASN A 248 -0.69 -57.17 -68.65
N ASN A 249 -1.35 -56.41 -69.52
CA ASN A 249 -1.43 -56.76 -70.91
C ASN A 249 -0.11 -56.35 -71.53
N ASP A 250 0.93 -57.17 -71.34
CA ASP A 250 2.02 -57.21 -72.30
C ASP A 250 1.39 -57.54 -73.65
N PRO A 251 1.50 -56.67 -74.69
CA PRO A 251 1.23 -57.15 -76.02
C PRO A 251 2.39 -58.10 -76.34
N VAL A 252 2.10 -59.39 -76.33
CA VAL A 252 2.94 -60.44 -76.89
C VAL A 252 3.18 -60.08 -78.35
N MET A 253 4.23 -59.29 -78.58
CA MET A 253 4.89 -59.17 -79.86
C MET A 253 5.73 -60.42 -79.99
N ASP A 254 5.26 -61.37 -80.78
CA ASP A 254 6.05 -62.48 -81.31
C ASP A 254 7.10 -61.91 -82.27
N CYS A 255 8.06 -61.16 -81.72
CA CYS A 255 9.23 -60.66 -82.42
C CYS A 255 10.41 -61.49 -81.95
N ASN A 256 11.11 -62.11 -82.89
CA ASN A 256 12.32 -62.86 -82.61
C ASN A 256 13.30 -61.94 -81.84
N HIS A 257 13.59 -62.25 -80.57
CA HIS A 257 14.38 -61.38 -79.68
C HIS A 257 15.83 -61.17 -80.17
N ASP A 258 16.28 -62.00 -81.11
CA ASP A 258 17.59 -61.90 -81.76
C ASP A 258 17.58 -60.95 -82.98
N GLU A 259 16.41 -60.46 -83.40
CA GLU A 259 16.28 -59.54 -84.52
C GLU A 259 16.83 -58.15 -84.15
N LYS A 260 17.78 -57.67 -84.95
CA LYS A 260 18.40 -56.35 -84.77
C LYS A 260 17.65 -55.30 -85.56
N PHE A 261 17.21 -54.27 -84.85
CA PHE A 261 16.57 -53.09 -85.39
C PHE A 261 17.57 -51.95 -85.43
N VAL A 262 17.41 -51.04 -86.38
CA VAL A 262 18.10 -49.75 -86.29
C VAL A 262 17.45 -48.94 -85.18
N TRP A 263 18.22 -48.62 -84.14
CA TRP A 263 17.84 -47.82 -83.00
C TRP A 263 18.42 -46.41 -83.11
N PRO A 264 17.62 -45.35 -82.93
CA PRO A 264 16.16 -45.37 -82.70
C PRO A 264 15.38 -45.86 -83.92
N TRP A 265 14.16 -46.38 -83.71
CA TRP A 265 13.39 -47.08 -84.74
C TRP A 265 13.26 -46.28 -86.05
N ARG A 266 13.53 -46.93 -87.19
CA ARG A 266 13.49 -46.34 -88.53
C ARG A 266 12.61 -47.16 -89.48
N GLY A 267 11.78 -46.48 -90.27
CA GLY A 267 11.13 -47.02 -91.46
C GLY A 267 11.91 -46.64 -92.71
N ILE A 268 11.81 -47.47 -93.74
CA ILE A 268 12.34 -47.23 -95.08
C ILE A 268 11.16 -47.15 -96.02
N VAL A 269 11.19 -46.17 -96.92
CA VAL A 269 10.19 -45.98 -97.98
C VAL A 269 10.93 -45.87 -99.30
N VAL A 270 10.50 -46.64 -100.29
CA VAL A 270 11.07 -46.63 -101.64
C VAL A 270 9.97 -46.46 -102.70
N ASN A 271 10.39 -46.21 -103.94
CA ASN A 271 9.50 -45.91 -105.08
C ASN A 271 8.68 -44.62 -104.92
N ILE A 272 9.24 -43.61 -104.25
CA ILE A 272 8.61 -42.29 -104.14
C ILE A 272 8.63 -41.61 -105.51
N PRO A 273 7.47 -41.15 -106.03
CA PRO A 273 7.40 -40.48 -107.32
C PRO A 273 8.36 -39.27 -107.40
N THR A 274 9.18 -39.24 -108.45
CA THR A 274 10.10 -38.14 -108.75
C THR A 274 9.86 -37.60 -110.15
N ARG A 275 10.00 -36.28 -110.32
CA ARG A 275 9.96 -35.61 -111.62
C ARG A 275 11.38 -35.18 -112.00
N ARG A 276 11.76 -35.41 -113.26
CA ARG A 276 13.02 -34.91 -113.80
C ARG A 276 12.86 -33.47 -114.24
N THR A 277 13.74 -32.59 -113.77
CA THR A 277 13.81 -31.19 -114.20
C THR A 277 14.67 -31.03 -115.45
N ASP A 278 14.58 -29.87 -116.09
CA ASP A 278 15.31 -29.56 -117.32
C ASP A 278 16.85 -29.64 -117.12
N ASP A 279 17.33 -29.35 -115.90
CA ASP A 279 18.74 -29.51 -115.48
C ASP A 279 19.18 -30.97 -115.27
N GLY A 280 18.30 -31.94 -115.56
CA GLY A 280 18.58 -33.37 -115.43
C GLY A 280 18.53 -33.93 -114.00
N ARG A 281 18.19 -33.11 -113.00
CA ARG A 281 18.05 -33.54 -111.59
C ARG A 281 16.64 -34.06 -111.30
N PHE A 282 16.53 -34.97 -110.34
CA PHE A 282 15.25 -35.49 -109.84
C PHE A 282 14.77 -34.67 -108.64
N VAL A 283 13.51 -34.24 -108.68
CA VAL A 283 12.81 -33.58 -107.55
C VAL A 283 11.61 -34.42 -107.14
N GLY A 284 11.34 -34.51 -105.83
CA GLY A 284 10.24 -35.29 -105.25
C GLY A 284 9.40 -34.45 -104.31
N GLY A 285 8.32 -35.03 -103.77
CA GLY A 285 7.51 -34.41 -102.73
C GLY A 285 8.32 -34.14 -101.45
N SER A 286 7.92 -33.14 -100.65
CA SER A 286 8.54 -32.87 -99.35
C SER A 286 8.31 -34.04 -98.39
N GLY A 287 9.34 -34.43 -97.65
CA GLY A 287 9.23 -35.42 -96.57
C GLY A 287 8.19 -35.03 -95.52
N SER A 288 7.98 -33.73 -95.25
CA SER A 288 6.95 -33.28 -94.31
C SER A 288 5.53 -33.65 -94.75
N LYS A 289 5.25 -33.57 -96.05
CA LYS A 289 3.94 -33.95 -96.60
C LYS A 289 3.70 -35.45 -96.40
N PHE A 290 4.70 -36.27 -96.72
CA PHE A 290 4.61 -37.72 -96.52
C PHE A 290 4.51 -38.11 -95.04
N ARG A 291 5.21 -37.39 -94.14
CA ARG A 291 5.07 -37.57 -92.69
C ARG A 291 3.63 -37.34 -92.24
N ASP A 292 2.98 -36.29 -92.72
CA ASP A 292 1.63 -35.93 -92.30
C ASP A 292 0.60 -36.94 -92.84
N GLU A 293 0.79 -37.46 -94.06
CA GLU A 293 0.01 -38.60 -94.60
C GLU A 293 0.17 -39.86 -93.74
N LEU A 294 1.39 -40.18 -93.28
CA LEU A 294 1.62 -41.31 -92.37
C LEU A 294 1.02 -41.08 -90.97
N LYS A 295 0.91 -39.82 -90.51
CA LYS A 295 0.23 -39.48 -89.25
C LYS A 295 -1.27 -39.66 -89.35
N GLU A 296 -1.88 -39.26 -90.45
CA GLU A 296 -3.32 -39.50 -90.72
C GLU A 296 -3.66 -40.99 -90.73
N ARG A 297 -2.72 -41.84 -91.17
CA ARG A 297 -2.82 -43.30 -91.09
C ARG A 297 -2.57 -43.89 -89.70
N GLY A 298 -2.29 -43.07 -88.68
CA GLY A 298 -2.07 -43.50 -87.30
C GLY A 298 -0.66 -44.00 -86.98
N PHE A 299 0.30 -43.93 -87.90
CA PHE A 299 1.67 -44.40 -87.66
C PHE A 299 2.54 -43.41 -86.87
N ASN A 300 2.09 -42.17 -86.70
CA ASN A 300 2.74 -41.16 -85.86
C ASN A 300 4.29 -41.04 -85.99
N PRO A 301 4.87 -40.92 -87.20
CA PRO A 301 6.30 -40.70 -87.35
C PRO A 301 6.71 -39.31 -86.85
N SER A 302 7.90 -39.22 -86.26
CA SER A 302 8.48 -37.96 -85.80
C SER A 302 9.01 -37.13 -86.98
N ARG A 303 9.61 -37.79 -87.98
CA ARG A 303 10.19 -37.16 -89.17
C ARG A 303 10.21 -38.12 -90.36
N VAL A 304 10.13 -37.58 -91.58
CA VAL A 304 10.44 -38.32 -92.81
C VAL A 304 11.50 -37.55 -93.59
N THR A 305 12.62 -38.20 -93.87
CA THR A 305 13.81 -37.61 -94.49
C THR A 305 14.04 -38.23 -95.86
N PRO A 306 13.78 -37.52 -96.97
CA PRO A 306 14.12 -38.01 -98.30
C PRO A 306 15.64 -38.11 -98.47
N LEU A 307 16.09 -39.18 -99.13
CA LEU A 307 17.51 -39.43 -99.39
C LEU A 307 17.93 -38.79 -100.73
N TRP A 308 19.06 -38.10 -100.73
CA TRP A 308 19.55 -37.33 -101.88
C TRP A 308 20.89 -37.87 -102.38
N ASN A 309 21.04 -37.99 -103.70
CA ASN A 309 22.30 -38.31 -104.36
C ASN A 309 22.72 -37.17 -105.32
N TYR A 310 23.84 -37.33 -106.02
CA TYR A 310 24.33 -36.33 -106.97
C TYR A 310 23.35 -36.01 -108.11
N ARG A 311 22.38 -36.90 -108.39
CA ARG A 311 21.30 -36.71 -109.38
C ARG A 311 20.04 -36.07 -108.79
N GLY A 312 20.01 -35.73 -107.50
CA GLY A 312 18.84 -35.19 -106.80
C GLY A 312 18.15 -36.21 -105.90
N HIS A 313 16.83 -36.15 -105.82
CA HIS A 313 16.01 -37.01 -104.96
C HIS A 313 16.12 -38.48 -105.41
N SER A 314 16.51 -39.39 -104.51
CA SER A 314 16.79 -40.80 -104.84
C SER A 314 15.55 -41.67 -105.03
N GLY A 315 14.36 -41.13 -104.75
CA GLY A 315 13.10 -41.90 -104.73
C GLY A 315 12.95 -42.75 -103.46
N CYS A 316 13.84 -42.57 -102.48
CA CYS A 316 13.80 -43.24 -101.19
C CYS A 316 13.73 -42.21 -100.06
N ALA A 317 13.10 -42.57 -98.95
CA ALA A 317 13.07 -41.77 -97.72
C ALA A 317 13.19 -42.66 -96.48
N ILE A 318 13.70 -42.08 -95.39
CA ILE A 318 13.74 -42.70 -94.07
C ILE A 318 12.65 -42.09 -93.20
N VAL A 319 11.83 -42.93 -92.61
CA VAL A 319 10.83 -42.58 -91.60
C VAL A 319 11.47 -42.74 -90.22
N GLU A 320 11.38 -41.73 -89.38
CA GLU A 320 11.89 -41.76 -88.01
C GLU A 320 10.72 -41.88 -87.05
N PHE A 321 10.81 -42.82 -86.10
CA PHE A 321 9.86 -42.97 -85.00
C PHE A 321 10.51 -42.55 -83.67
N ASN A 322 9.67 -42.39 -82.65
CA ASN A 322 10.12 -42.03 -81.30
C ASN A 322 11.00 -43.12 -80.68
N LYS A 323 11.86 -42.76 -79.73
CA LYS A 323 12.79 -43.67 -79.03
C LYS A 323 12.11 -44.56 -77.98
N ASP A 324 10.80 -44.50 -77.84
CA ASP A 324 10.06 -45.20 -76.77
C ASP A 324 9.40 -46.48 -77.31
N TRP A 325 8.80 -47.26 -76.39
CA TRP A 325 8.04 -48.46 -76.75
C TRP A 325 6.83 -48.16 -77.65
N PRO A 326 6.06 -47.07 -77.45
CA PRO A 326 5.08 -46.60 -78.44
C PRO A 326 5.69 -46.34 -79.83
N GLY A 327 6.90 -45.78 -79.89
CA GLY A 327 7.64 -45.60 -81.14
C GLY A 327 7.95 -46.92 -81.86
N LEU A 328 8.28 -47.99 -81.13
CA LEU A 328 8.45 -49.34 -81.70
C LEU A 328 7.14 -49.86 -82.25
N HIS A 329 6.07 -49.76 -81.46
CA HIS A 329 4.73 -50.19 -81.85
C HIS A 329 4.28 -49.50 -83.15
N ASN A 330 4.52 -48.19 -83.26
CA ASN A 330 4.23 -47.39 -84.44
C ASN A 330 5.03 -47.84 -85.66
N ALA A 331 6.33 -48.13 -85.47
CA ALA A 331 7.19 -48.66 -86.54
C ALA A 331 6.69 -50.01 -87.05
N ILE A 332 6.42 -50.96 -86.15
CA ILE A 332 5.93 -52.30 -86.53
C ILE A 332 4.55 -52.20 -87.21
N SER A 333 3.67 -51.33 -86.72
CA SER A 333 2.36 -51.09 -87.33
C SER A 333 2.48 -50.54 -88.75
N PHE A 334 3.44 -49.63 -88.97
CA PHE A 334 3.78 -49.13 -90.29
C PHE A 334 4.23 -50.25 -91.23
N GLU A 335 5.16 -51.11 -90.81
CA GLU A 335 5.62 -52.26 -91.63
C GLU A 335 4.49 -53.23 -91.96
N ARG A 336 3.69 -53.62 -90.96
CA ARG A 336 2.57 -54.55 -91.14
C ARG A 336 1.51 -54.02 -92.10
N ALA A 337 1.24 -52.72 -92.08
CA ALA A 337 0.27 -52.10 -92.99
C ALA A 337 0.74 -52.18 -94.45
N TYR A 338 2.01 -51.86 -94.72
CA TYR A 338 2.55 -51.96 -96.08
C TYR A 338 2.73 -53.42 -96.53
N GLU A 339 3.05 -54.35 -95.63
CA GLU A 339 3.09 -55.79 -95.95
C GLU A 339 1.68 -56.33 -96.29
N ALA A 340 0.63 -55.89 -95.56
CA ALA A 340 -0.76 -56.26 -95.84
C ALA A 340 -1.25 -55.74 -97.20
N ASP A 341 -0.81 -54.55 -97.60
CA ASP A 341 -1.10 -53.94 -98.90
C ASP A 341 -0.30 -54.56 -100.07
N ARG A 342 0.54 -55.58 -99.82
CA ARG A 342 1.52 -56.15 -100.78
C ARG A 342 2.55 -55.14 -101.29
N HIS A 343 2.83 -54.15 -100.45
CA HIS A 343 3.80 -53.08 -100.66
C HIS A 343 4.97 -53.19 -99.66
N GLY A 344 5.24 -54.42 -99.18
CA GLY A 344 6.32 -54.69 -98.25
C GLY A 344 7.68 -54.88 -98.95
N LYS A 345 8.73 -55.12 -98.16
CA LYS A 345 10.09 -55.37 -98.67
C LYS A 345 10.18 -56.57 -99.61
N LYS A 346 9.48 -57.66 -99.28
CA LYS A 346 9.47 -58.89 -100.09
C LYS A 346 8.87 -58.63 -101.47
N ASP A 347 7.78 -57.87 -101.53
CA ASP A 347 7.12 -57.48 -102.78
C ASP A 347 8.01 -56.53 -103.61
N TRP A 348 8.73 -55.62 -102.94
CA TRP A 348 9.71 -54.76 -103.61
C TRP A 348 10.88 -55.54 -104.22
N LEU A 349 11.31 -56.64 -103.60
CA LEU A 349 12.43 -57.45 -104.09
C LEU A 349 12.01 -58.58 -105.05
N ALA A 350 10.72 -58.83 -105.23
CA ALA A 350 10.24 -59.84 -106.16
C ALA A 350 10.52 -59.46 -107.63
N ASN A 351 11.02 -60.43 -108.42
CA ASN A 351 11.24 -60.30 -109.86
C ASN A 351 10.03 -60.87 -110.62
N GLY A 352 9.06 -60.02 -110.92
CA GLY A 352 7.89 -60.35 -111.75
C GLY A 352 7.65 -59.27 -112.82
N THR A 353 7.06 -59.66 -113.95
CA THR A 353 6.78 -58.82 -115.13
C THR A 353 5.69 -57.75 -114.92
N THR A 354 5.28 -57.50 -113.67
CA THR A 354 4.20 -56.57 -113.30
C THR A 354 4.79 -55.21 -112.89
N GLU A 355 4.22 -54.11 -113.39
CA GLU A 355 4.64 -52.75 -113.03
C GLU A 355 4.46 -52.49 -111.52
N LYS A 356 5.53 -52.03 -110.85
CA LYS A 356 5.51 -51.66 -109.43
C LYS A 356 4.87 -50.28 -109.26
N LEU A 357 3.60 -50.26 -108.83
CA LEU A 357 2.83 -49.05 -108.62
C LEU A 357 2.84 -48.64 -107.14
N GLY A 358 2.99 -47.35 -106.86
CA GLY A 358 2.93 -46.81 -105.50
C GLY A 358 4.20 -47.01 -104.66
N VAL A 359 4.16 -46.54 -103.42
CA VAL A 359 5.29 -46.58 -102.48
C VAL A 359 5.35 -47.92 -101.75
N TYR A 360 6.56 -48.39 -101.48
CA TYR A 360 6.83 -49.61 -100.71
C TYR A 360 7.55 -49.26 -99.43
N ALA A 361 7.22 -49.93 -98.33
CA ALA A 361 7.74 -49.57 -97.02
C ALA A 361 7.90 -50.74 -96.05
N TRP A 362 8.90 -50.64 -95.18
CA TRP A 362 9.21 -51.62 -94.13
C TRP A 362 10.06 -50.97 -93.03
N VAL A 363 10.27 -51.64 -91.90
CA VAL A 363 11.12 -51.12 -90.82
C VAL A 363 12.55 -51.61 -91.02
N ALA A 364 13.52 -50.71 -90.83
CA ALA A 364 14.93 -50.97 -91.08
C ALA A 364 15.49 -52.05 -90.15
N ARG A 365 16.03 -53.11 -90.75
CA ARG A 365 16.70 -54.23 -90.06
C ARG A 365 18.19 -54.26 -90.37
N ALA A 366 18.87 -55.27 -89.84
CA ALA A 366 20.31 -55.47 -90.01
C ALA A 366 20.77 -55.52 -91.48
N ASP A 367 19.98 -56.11 -92.36
CA ASP A 367 20.31 -56.23 -93.78
C ASP A 367 20.20 -54.87 -94.51
N ASP A 368 19.20 -54.05 -94.19
CA ASP A 368 19.10 -52.67 -94.68
C ASP A 368 20.28 -51.82 -94.18
N TYR A 369 20.61 -51.93 -92.91
CA TYR A 369 21.73 -51.22 -92.28
C TYR A 369 23.09 -51.59 -92.90
N ASN A 370 23.29 -52.86 -93.22
CA ASN A 370 24.52 -53.39 -93.82
C ASN A 370 24.57 -53.27 -95.34
N SER A 371 23.47 -52.85 -95.99
CA SER A 371 23.44 -52.72 -97.44
C SER A 371 24.42 -51.65 -97.95
N ASN A 372 25.07 -51.93 -99.08
CA ASN A 372 25.99 -51.00 -99.75
C ASN A 372 25.25 -50.08 -100.73
N ASN A 373 24.23 -49.40 -100.23
CA ASN A 373 23.45 -48.43 -100.98
C ASN A 373 23.25 -47.15 -100.15
N ILE A 374 22.58 -46.15 -100.74
CA ILE A 374 22.31 -44.87 -100.06
C ILE A 374 21.51 -45.03 -98.75
N ILE A 375 20.64 -46.05 -98.67
CA ILE A 375 19.82 -46.34 -97.48
C ILE A 375 20.74 -46.84 -96.35
N GLY A 376 21.54 -47.88 -96.59
CA GLY A 376 22.46 -48.42 -95.60
C GLY A 376 23.51 -47.41 -95.13
N GLU A 377 24.08 -46.61 -96.04
CA GLU A 377 25.03 -45.55 -95.67
C GLU A 377 24.38 -44.49 -94.77
N HIS A 378 23.12 -44.13 -95.04
CA HIS A 378 22.39 -43.17 -94.22
C HIS A 378 22.02 -43.76 -92.86
N LEU A 379 21.55 -45.01 -92.80
CA LEU A 379 21.19 -45.68 -91.54
C LEU A 379 22.36 -45.75 -90.56
N ARG A 380 23.56 -46.06 -91.03
CA ARG A 380 24.81 -46.06 -90.23
C ARG A 380 25.18 -44.70 -89.64
N LYS A 381 24.70 -43.60 -90.23
CA LYS A 381 24.96 -42.23 -89.72
C LYS A 381 23.97 -41.82 -88.64
N ILE A 382 22.77 -42.41 -88.61
CA ILE A 382 21.63 -41.90 -87.80
C ILE A 382 21.14 -42.86 -86.71
N GLY A 383 21.71 -44.05 -86.62
CA GLY A 383 21.33 -45.07 -85.64
C GLY A 383 22.31 -46.23 -85.59
N ASP A 384 22.18 -47.06 -84.57
CA ASP A 384 22.97 -48.28 -84.34
C ASP A 384 22.06 -49.50 -84.39
N LEU A 385 22.60 -50.68 -84.71
CA LEU A 385 21.83 -51.92 -84.59
C LEU A 385 21.74 -52.35 -83.11
N LYS A 386 20.52 -52.46 -82.58
CA LYS A 386 20.24 -53.00 -81.25
C LYS A 386 19.16 -54.07 -81.29
N THR A 387 19.24 -55.02 -80.37
CA THR A 387 18.11 -55.93 -80.08
C THR A 387 17.16 -55.30 -79.07
N ILE A 388 15.90 -55.75 -79.05
CA ILE A 388 14.91 -55.30 -78.05
C ILE A 388 15.41 -55.63 -76.63
N SER A 389 16.04 -56.79 -76.44
CA SER A 389 16.60 -57.24 -75.17
C SER A 389 17.70 -56.32 -74.64
N GLU A 390 18.61 -55.85 -75.49
CA GLU A 390 19.66 -54.89 -75.10
C GLU A 390 19.07 -53.57 -74.60
N ILE A 391 18.03 -53.05 -75.29
CA ILE A 391 17.36 -51.80 -74.92
C ILE A 391 16.64 -51.94 -73.56
N ILE A 392 15.91 -53.03 -73.35
CA ILE A 392 15.25 -53.33 -72.06
C ILE A 392 16.29 -53.41 -70.94
N GLN A 393 17.39 -54.13 -71.17
CA GLN A 393 18.40 -54.34 -70.15
C GLN A 393 19.17 -53.06 -69.81
N GLU A 394 19.46 -52.20 -70.80
CA GLU A 394 20.03 -50.87 -70.55
C GLU A 394 19.11 -49.99 -69.70
N GLU A 395 17.81 -49.99 -69.98
CA GLU A 395 16.86 -49.18 -69.23
C GLU A 395 16.63 -49.72 -67.81
N ALA A 396 16.54 -51.05 -67.65
CA ALA A 396 16.48 -51.69 -66.34
C ALA A 396 17.69 -51.34 -65.47
N ARG A 397 18.91 -51.40 -66.03
CA ARG A 397 20.15 -51.00 -65.31
C ARG A 397 20.11 -49.55 -64.83
N LYS A 398 19.54 -48.62 -65.62
CA LYS A 398 19.40 -47.21 -65.20
C LYS A 398 18.41 -47.07 -64.05
N GLN A 399 17.28 -47.77 -64.13
CA GLN A 399 16.27 -47.79 -63.06
C GLN A 399 16.84 -48.38 -61.76
N ASP A 400 17.53 -49.52 -61.85
CA ASP A 400 18.16 -50.16 -60.68
C ASP A 400 19.18 -49.25 -60.01
N ARG A 401 20.00 -48.54 -60.79
CA ARG A 401 20.95 -47.56 -60.25
C ARG A 401 20.25 -46.40 -59.53
N LEU A 402 19.13 -45.92 -60.07
CA LEU A 402 18.33 -44.87 -59.43
C LEU A 402 17.74 -45.37 -58.11
N VAL A 403 17.12 -46.56 -58.13
CA VAL A 403 16.53 -47.19 -56.94
C VAL A 403 17.60 -47.43 -55.86
N SER A 404 18.77 -47.94 -56.23
CA SER A 404 19.89 -48.16 -55.30
C SER A 404 20.36 -46.85 -54.64
N ASN A 405 20.54 -45.78 -55.43
CA ASN A 405 20.95 -44.48 -54.89
C ASN A 405 19.90 -43.92 -53.92
N LEU A 406 18.62 -43.99 -54.29
CA LEU A 406 17.53 -43.51 -53.44
C LEU A 406 17.42 -44.33 -52.15
N THR A 407 17.58 -45.65 -52.24
CA THR A 407 17.59 -46.55 -51.07
C THR A 407 18.71 -46.17 -50.10
N SER A 408 19.93 -45.94 -50.60
CA SER A 408 21.06 -45.50 -49.77
C SER A 408 20.79 -44.16 -49.07
N ILE A 409 20.16 -43.20 -49.76
CA ILE A 409 19.77 -41.92 -49.17
C ILE A 409 18.73 -42.13 -48.07
N ILE A 410 17.72 -42.96 -48.30
CA ILE A 410 16.67 -43.28 -47.31
C ILE A 410 17.31 -43.92 -46.07
N GLU A 411 18.21 -44.88 -46.25
CA GLU A 411 18.92 -45.52 -45.13
C GLU A 411 19.72 -44.50 -44.30
N LEU A 412 20.45 -43.60 -44.96
CA LEU A 412 21.21 -42.56 -44.27
C LEU A 412 20.29 -41.60 -43.50
N LYS A 413 19.16 -41.20 -44.09
CA LYS A 413 18.16 -40.35 -43.42
C LYS A 413 17.49 -41.05 -42.25
N ASN A 414 17.21 -42.35 -42.35
CA ASN A 414 16.67 -43.15 -41.25
C ASN A 414 17.66 -43.23 -40.10
N LYS A 415 18.96 -43.46 -40.37
CA LYS A 415 20.01 -43.44 -39.33
C LYS A 415 20.09 -42.08 -38.62
N HIS A 416 19.99 -40.99 -39.36
CA HIS A 416 19.97 -39.65 -38.77
C HIS A 416 18.72 -39.42 -37.92
N LEU A 417 17.56 -39.92 -38.33
CA LEU A 417 16.32 -39.82 -37.57
C LEU A 417 16.45 -40.57 -36.23
N THR A 418 16.96 -41.80 -36.25
CA THR A 418 17.17 -42.59 -35.02
C THR A 418 18.16 -41.93 -34.05
N GLU A 419 19.21 -41.28 -34.56
CA GLU A 419 20.15 -40.54 -33.71
C GLU A 419 19.51 -39.31 -33.07
N MET A 420 18.71 -38.56 -33.84
CA MET A 420 17.98 -37.41 -33.31
C MET A 420 16.93 -37.83 -32.27
N GLU A 421 16.23 -38.94 -32.50
CA GLU A 421 15.29 -39.51 -31.54
C GLU A 421 15.99 -39.87 -30.22
N LYS A 422 17.16 -40.52 -30.28
CA LYS A 422 17.97 -40.82 -29.10
C LYS A 422 18.34 -39.55 -28.33
N ARG A 423 18.83 -38.51 -29.01
CA ARG A 423 19.20 -37.23 -28.37
C ARG A 423 17.99 -36.52 -27.74
N CYS A 424 16.83 -36.58 -28.39
CA CYS A 424 15.58 -36.04 -27.84
C CYS A 424 15.19 -36.80 -26.56
N ASN A 425 15.27 -38.13 -26.55
CA ASN A 425 14.97 -38.94 -25.37
C ASN A 425 15.94 -38.66 -24.21
N GLU A 426 17.24 -38.52 -24.50
CA GLU A 426 18.25 -38.13 -23.49
C GLU A 426 17.94 -36.74 -22.90
N THR A 427 17.56 -35.79 -23.74
CA THR A 427 17.19 -34.43 -23.29
C THR A 427 15.89 -34.43 -22.49
N SER A 428 14.91 -35.24 -22.87
CA SER A 428 13.67 -35.39 -22.10
C SER A 428 13.97 -35.94 -20.70
N ALA A 429 14.81 -36.98 -20.61
CA ALA A 429 15.17 -37.58 -19.33
C ALA A 429 15.91 -36.61 -18.38
N THR A 430 16.76 -35.72 -18.92
CA THR A 430 17.43 -34.69 -18.12
C THR A 430 16.45 -33.62 -17.64
N VAL A 431 15.52 -33.19 -18.49
CA VAL A 431 14.45 -32.26 -18.10
C VAL A 431 13.57 -32.86 -17.00
N ASP A 432 13.17 -34.13 -17.11
CA ASP A 432 12.39 -34.82 -16.08
C ASP A 432 13.15 -34.97 -14.76
N SER A 433 14.48 -35.11 -14.80
CA SER A 433 15.33 -35.08 -13.60
C SER A 433 15.31 -33.70 -12.93
N LEU A 434 15.49 -32.63 -13.72
CA LEU A 434 15.49 -31.25 -13.21
C LEU A 434 14.12 -30.85 -12.65
N MET A 435 13.03 -31.26 -13.30
CA MET A 435 11.67 -31.02 -12.79
C MET A 435 11.48 -31.62 -11.40
N ARG A 436 11.94 -32.87 -11.19
CA ARG A 436 11.90 -33.52 -9.86
C ARG A 436 12.76 -32.81 -8.82
N GLU A 437 13.90 -32.22 -9.20
CA GLU A 437 14.71 -31.42 -8.29
C GLU A 437 14.02 -30.11 -7.92
N ILE A 438 13.39 -29.43 -8.88
CA ILE A 438 12.60 -28.22 -8.65
C ILE A 438 11.44 -28.52 -7.69
N GLU A 439 10.72 -29.62 -7.89
CA GLU A 439 9.63 -30.05 -7.00
C GLU A 439 10.12 -30.30 -5.57
N LYS A 440 11.26 -30.97 -5.39
CA LYS A 440 11.87 -31.18 -4.06
C LYS A 440 12.24 -29.87 -3.38
N LEU A 441 12.85 -28.94 -4.11
CA LEU A 441 13.23 -27.63 -3.58
C LEU A 441 12.00 -26.81 -3.19
N LEU A 442 10.95 -26.81 -4.03
CA LEU A 442 9.68 -26.15 -3.73
C LEU A 442 9.02 -26.76 -2.49
N GLN A 443 9.03 -28.08 -2.35
CA GLN A 443 8.49 -28.74 -1.17
C GLN A 443 9.24 -28.33 0.10
N ALA A 444 10.58 -28.37 0.08
CA ALA A 444 11.41 -27.96 1.22
C ALA A 444 11.18 -26.48 1.60
N TYR A 445 11.11 -25.60 0.60
CA TYR A 445 10.79 -24.18 0.80
C TYR A 445 9.43 -23.97 1.45
N ASN A 446 8.40 -24.67 0.96
CA ASN A 446 7.05 -24.59 1.51
C ASN A 446 6.97 -25.13 2.95
N GLU A 447 7.72 -26.18 3.28
CA GLU A 447 7.83 -26.72 4.64
C GLU A 447 8.50 -25.71 5.59
N GLU A 448 9.56 -25.04 5.16
CA GLU A 448 10.21 -23.99 5.95
C GLU A 448 9.31 -22.78 6.19
N ILE A 449 8.56 -22.33 5.18
CA ILE A 449 7.56 -21.26 5.37
C ILE A 449 6.55 -21.67 6.44
N LYS A 450 6.04 -22.90 6.39
CA LYS A 450 5.07 -23.39 7.38
C LYS A 450 5.66 -23.41 8.80
N LYS A 451 6.91 -23.84 8.97
CA LYS A 451 7.60 -23.81 10.26
C LYS A 451 7.77 -22.38 10.79
N ILE A 452 8.17 -21.45 9.94
CA ILE A 452 8.33 -20.03 10.31
C ILE A 452 6.98 -19.44 10.74
N GLN A 453 5.93 -19.66 9.95
CA GLN A 453 4.58 -19.17 10.26
C GLN A 453 4.05 -19.76 11.57
N LEU A 454 4.25 -21.07 11.79
CA LEU A 454 3.85 -21.73 13.03
C LEU A 454 4.61 -21.17 14.24
N GLY A 455 5.93 -21.04 14.14
CA GLY A 455 6.76 -20.45 15.19
C GLY A 455 6.37 -19.02 15.53
N ALA A 456 6.07 -18.19 14.52
CA ALA A 456 5.58 -16.83 14.72
C ALA A 456 4.21 -16.81 15.43
N ARG A 457 3.28 -17.68 15.01
CA ARG A 457 1.96 -17.81 15.64
C ARG A 457 2.07 -18.26 17.10
N ASP A 458 2.92 -19.22 17.39
CA ASP A 458 3.13 -19.72 18.76
C ASP A 458 3.78 -18.66 19.65
N HIS A 459 4.74 -17.90 19.12
CA HIS A 459 5.34 -16.77 19.83
C HIS A 459 4.30 -15.70 20.17
N LEU A 460 3.46 -15.30 19.19
CA LEU A 460 2.38 -14.36 19.42
C LEU A 460 1.39 -14.87 20.46
N LYS A 461 1.00 -16.15 20.39
CA LYS A 461 0.11 -16.78 21.37
C LYS A 461 0.69 -16.73 22.79
N LYS A 462 2.01 -16.95 22.93
CA LYS A 462 2.70 -16.81 24.21
C LYS A 462 2.66 -15.37 24.73
N ILE A 463 2.96 -14.38 23.88
CA ILE A 463 2.88 -12.95 24.23
C ILE A 463 1.47 -12.60 24.74
N PHE A 464 0.42 -13.03 24.03
CA PHE A 464 -0.96 -12.76 24.44
C PHE A 464 -1.30 -13.38 25.81
N SER A 465 -0.92 -14.65 26.02
CA SER A 465 -1.10 -15.33 27.31
C SER A 465 -0.36 -14.59 28.44
N ASP A 466 0.88 -14.17 28.21
CA ASP A 466 1.68 -13.49 29.23
C ASP A 466 1.15 -12.07 29.50
N HIS A 467 0.69 -11.37 28.46
CA HIS A 467 0.02 -10.07 28.60
C HIS A 467 -1.29 -10.19 29.38
N GLU A 468 -2.09 -11.23 29.15
CA GLU A 468 -3.32 -11.50 29.91
C GLU A 468 -3.02 -11.76 31.40
N LYS A 469 -2.01 -12.58 31.71
CA LYS A 469 -1.55 -12.80 33.09
C LYS A 469 -1.09 -11.51 33.76
N LEU A 470 -0.32 -10.69 33.03
CA LEU A 470 0.17 -9.41 33.56
C LEU A 470 -0.97 -8.44 33.80
N LYS A 471 -1.94 -8.36 32.89
CA LYS A 471 -3.16 -7.58 33.05
C LYS A 471 -3.92 -7.97 34.31
N LEU A 472 -4.16 -9.27 34.53
CA LEU A 472 -4.82 -9.77 35.73
C LEU A 472 -4.06 -9.40 37.01
N LYS A 473 -2.72 -9.47 36.98
CA LYS A 473 -1.87 -9.06 38.11
C LYS A 473 -2.00 -7.56 38.41
N LEU A 474 -1.98 -6.72 37.36
CA LEU A 474 -2.17 -5.27 37.50
C LEU A 474 -3.56 -4.91 38.03
N GLU A 475 -4.60 -5.58 37.54
CA GLU A 475 -5.97 -5.40 38.05
C GLU A 475 -6.09 -5.80 39.52
N SER A 476 -5.43 -6.89 39.94
CA SER A 476 -5.37 -7.29 41.34
C SER A 476 -4.66 -6.25 42.20
N GLN A 477 -3.50 -5.75 41.77
CA GLN A 477 -2.76 -4.71 42.50
C GLN A 477 -3.54 -3.40 42.58
N LYS A 478 -4.22 -3.02 41.50
CA LYS A 478 -5.10 -1.84 41.49
C LYS A 478 -6.18 -1.95 42.57
N LYS A 479 -6.87 -3.09 42.66
CA LYS A 479 -7.90 -3.33 43.69
C LYS A 479 -7.32 -3.29 45.11
N GLU A 480 -6.11 -3.82 45.30
CA GLU A 480 -5.41 -3.75 46.59
C GLU A 480 -5.09 -2.30 46.99
N PHE A 481 -4.60 -1.48 46.05
CA PHE A 481 -4.33 -0.07 46.30
C PHE A 481 -5.61 0.75 46.54
N GLU A 482 -6.69 0.48 45.80
CA GLU A 482 -8.00 1.09 46.07
C GLU A 482 -8.51 0.74 47.47
N LEU A 483 -8.31 -0.50 47.92
CA LEU A 483 -8.69 -0.92 49.26
C LEU A 483 -7.83 -0.24 50.34
N ARG A 484 -6.51 -0.17 50.13
CA ARG A 484 -5.61 0.57 51.03
C ARG A 484 -5.91 2.07 51.07
N GLY A 485 -6.27 2.67 49.93
CA GLY A 485 -6.67 4.07 49.85
C GLY A 485 -7.90 4.36 50.71
N ARG A 486 -8.96 3.54 50.60
CA ARG A 486 -10.16 3.67 51.45
C ARG A 486 -9.86 3.48 52.94
N GLU A 487 -8.94 2.58 53.27
CA GLU A 487 -8.54 2.36 54.65
C GLU A 487 -7.74 3.55 55.23
N LEU A 488 -6.87 4.17 54.42
CA LEU A 488 -6.14 5.37 54.81
C LEU A 488 -7.08 6.56 55.01
N GLU A 489 -8.05 6.75 54.11
CA GLU A 489 -9.07 7.81 54.22
C GLU A 489 -9.89 7.69 55.51
N LYS A 490 -10.25 6.46 55.91
CA LYS A 490 -10.90 6.20 57.20
C LYS A 490 -10.01 6.58 58.39
N ARG A 491 -8.73 6.22 58.34
CA ARG A 491 -7.77 6.58 59.40
C ARG A 491 -7.53 8.08 59.48
N GLU A 492 -7.45 8.75 58.34
CA GLU A 492 -7.28 10.20 58.27
C GLU A 492 -8.49 10.92 58.88
N ALA A 493 -9.71 10.51 58.53
CA ALA A 493 -10.92 11.04 59.15
C ALA A 493 -10.99 10.79 60.67
N GLN A 494 -10.54 9.62 61.14
CA GLN A 494 -10.43 9.34 62.57
C GLN A 494 -9.42 10.27 63.26
N ASN A 495 -8.23 10.41 62.69
CA ASN A 495 -7.19 11.28 63.22
C ASN A 495 -7.61 12.76 63.21
N GLU A 496 -8.30 13.23 62.18
CA GLU A 496 -8.85 14.59 62.12
C GLU A 496 -9.89 14.82 63.22
N ASN A 497 -10.76 13.84 63.47
CA ASN A 497 -11.74 13.92 64.55
C ASN A 497 -11.05 13.94 65.93
N GLU A 498 -10.06 13.09 66.16
CA GLU A 498 -9.27 13.08 67.40
C GLU A 498 -8.52 14.41 67.59
N SER A 499 -7.90 14.94 66.54
CA SER A 499 -7.21 16.22 66.58
C SER A 499 -8.16 17.38 66.89
N LYS A 500 -9.39 17.38 66.35
CA LYS A 500 -10.42 18.38 66.68
C LYS A 500 -10.85 18.26 68.13
N TYR A 501 -11.13 17.06 68.61
CA TYR A 501 -11.50 16.81 70.01
C TYR A 501 -10.42 17.31 70.97
N LEU A 502 -9.15 17.00 70.70
CA LEU A 502 -8.03 17.46 71.51
C LEU A 502 -7.86 18.98 71.46
N ALA A 503 -8.07 19.62 70.30
CA ALA A 503 -8.03 21.08 70.18
C ALA A 503 -9.12 21.76 71.01
N GLU A 504 -10.36 21.26 70.96
CA GLU A 504 -11.46 21.75 71.78
C GLU A 504 -11.20 21.55 73.29
N GLU A 505 -10.55 20.44 73.67
CA GLU A 505 -10.18 20.18 75.05
C GLU A 505 -9.08 21.14 75.55
N ILE A 506 -8.05 21.41 74.73
CA ILE A 506 -7.02 22.41 75.01
C ILE A 506 -7.65 23.80 75.18
N GLU A 507 -8.54 24.22 74.28
CA GLU A 507 -9.23 25.52 74.38
C GLU A 507 -10.03 25.64 75.68
N LYS A 508 -10.75 24.57 76.08
CA LYS A 508 -11.45 24.54 77.38
C LYS A 508 -10.49 24.69 78.56
N TYR A 509 -9.34 24.02 78.52
CA TYR A 509 -8.32 24.16 79.56
C TYR A 509 -7.72 25.56 79.59
N GLU A 510 -7.46 26.18 78.44
CA GLU A 510 -6.97 27.56 78.33
C GLU A 510 -7.96 28.56 78.92
N VAL A 511 -9.24 28.50 78.53
CA VAL A 511 -10.30 29.36 79.07
C VAL A 511 -10.42 29.19 80.59
N ARG A 512 -10.41 27.96 81.10
CA ARG A 512 -10.45 27.69 82.54
C ARG A 512 -9.22 28.27 83.25
N ASN A 513 -8.03 28.10 82.67
CA ASN A 513 -6.79 28.62 83.26
C ASN A 513 -6.77 30.17 83.28
N SER A 514 -7.21 30.82 82.20
CA SER A 514 -7.38 32.29 82.17
C SER A 514 -8.40 32.77 83.20
N SER A 515 -9.53 32.05 83.36
CA SER A 515 -10.51 32.37 84.40
C SER A 515 -9.95 32.23 85.80
N LEU A 516 -9.11 31.21 86.05
CA LEU A 516 -8.44 31.03 87.35
C LEU A 516 -7.42 32.14 87.61
N GLN A 517 -6.62 32.53 86.61
CA GLN A 517 -5.70 33.66 86.72
C GLN A 517 -6.42 34.98 87.02
N LEU A 518 -7.57 35.22 86.37
CA LEU A 518 -8.40 36.40 86.65
C LEU A 518 -8.96 36.37 88.08
N ALA A 519 -9.43 35.21 88.56
CA ALA A 519 -9.91 35.06 89.93
C ALA A 519 -8.79 35.26 90.97
N GLU A 520 -7.60 34.76 90.69
CA GLU A 520 -6.40 34.94 91.54
C GLU A 520 -5.98 36.42 91.60
N LEU A 521 -5.98 37.13 90.46
CA LEU A 521 -5.74 38.57 90.41
C LEU A 521 -6.78 39.38 91.19
N GLU A 522 -8.05 39.01 91.10
CA GLU A 522 -9.13 39.68 91.84
C GLU A 522 -9.00 39.43 93.34
N GLN A 523 -8.62 38.21 93.74
CA GLN A 523 -8.34 37.89 95.14
C GLN A 523 -7.13 38.70 95.66
N GLN A 524 -6.05 38.80 94.89
CA GLN A 524 -4.90 39.63 95.26
C GLN A 524 -5.29 41.11 95.45
N LYS A 525 -6.12 41.67 94.57
CA LYS A 525 -6.64 43.04 94.74
C LYS A 525 -7.49 43.18 95.99
N ALA A 526 -8.37 42.21 96.26
CA ALA A 526 -9.20 42.22 97.46
C ALA A 526 -8.35 42.13 98.74
N ASP A 527 -7.30 41.32 98.72
CA ASP A 527 -6.33 41.21 99.82
C ASP A 527 -5.53 42.52 100.00
N GLU A 528 -5.09 43.16 98.90
CA GLU A 528 -4.44 44.47 98.94
C GLU A 528 -5.36 45.56 99.52
N ASP A 529 -6.63 45.59 99.12
CA ASP A 529 -7.61 46.56 99.61
C ASP A 529 -7.96 46.30 101.08
N PHE A 530 -8.05 45.03 101.50
CA PHE A 530 -8.18 44.66 102.91
C PHE A 530 -6.97 45.12 103.72
N MET A 531 -5.75 44.96 103.20
CA MET A 531 -4.53 45.43 103.84
C MET A 531 -4.51 46.95 103.98
N LYS A 532 -4.88 47.71 102.93
CA LYS A 532 -5.03 49.17 103.01
C LYS A 532 -6.05 49.58 104.07
N LEU A 533 -7.21 48.92 104.11
CA LEU A 533 -8.24 49.18 105.10
C LEU A 533 -7.74 48.89 106.54
N ALA A 534 -6.99 47.80 106.73
CA ALA A 534 -6.40 47.45 108.01
C ALA A 534 -5.34 48.48 108.45
N ASP A 535 -4.50 48.97 107.52
CA ASP A 535 -3.55 50.06 107.77
C ASP A 535 -4.25 51.38 108.08
N ASP A 536 -5.35 51.70 107.40
CA ASP A 536 -6.16 52.89 107.68
C ASP A 536 -6.84 52.80 109.05
N GLN A 537 -7.39 51.63 109.42
CA GLN A 537 -7.89 51.40 110.77
C GLN A 537 -6.79 51.53 111.83
N LYS A 538 -5.59 51.04 111.54
CA LYS A 538 -4.43 51.20 112.43
C LYS A 538 -4.05 52.67 112.59
N LYS A 539 -3.94 53.43 111.50
CA LYS A 539 -3.69 54.88 111.53
C LYS A 539 -4.78 55.63 112.28
N GLN A 540 -6.05 55.33 112.03
CA GLN A 540 -7.17 55.94 112.77
C GLN A 540 -7.10 55.62 114.27
N LYS A 541 -6.74 54.39 114.63
CA LYS A 541 -6.53 53.99 116.02
C LYS A 541 -5.35 54.74 116.63
N GLU A 542 -4.23 54.87 115.92
CA GLU A 542 -3.07 55.66 116.35
C GLU A 542 -3.45 57.15 116.52
N ASP A 543 -4.18 57.74 115.58
CA ASP A 543 -4.68 59.13 115.66
C ASP A 543 -5.61 59.34 116.86
N LEU A 544 -6.48 58.36 117.15
CA LEU A 544 -7.33 58.36 118.34
C LEU A 544 -6.51 58.19 119.62
N HIS A 545 -5.47 57.35 119.64
CA HIS A 545 -4.55 57.25 120.79
C HIS A 545 -3.78 58.55 120.99
N ASP A 546 -3.29 59.17 119.92
CA ASP A 546 -2.66 60.50 119.98
C ASP A 546 -3.65 61.57 120.42
N ARG A 547 -4.93 61.45 120.03
CA ARG A 547 -6.00 62.34 120.52
C ARG A 547 -6.23 62.13 122.01
N ILE A 548 -6.24 60.88 122.49
CA ILE A 548 -6.34 60.55 123.91
C ILE A 548 -5.14 61.10 124.66
N ILE A 549 -3.91 60.88 124.20
CA ILE A 549 -2.70 61.44 124.81
C ILE A 549 -2.71 62.97 124.79
N ARG A 550 -3.19 63.60 123.72
CA ARG A 550 -3.39 65.06 123.67
C ARG A 550 -4.45 65.53 124.64
N LEU A 551 -5.55 64.79 124.80
CA LEU A 551 -6.63 65.10 125.73
C LEU A 551 -6.23 64.85 127.18
N GLU A 552 -5.41 63.82 127.45
CA GLU A 552 -4.76 63.56 128.73
C GLU A 552 -3.77 64.68 129.04
N LYS A 553 -2.90 65.05 128.09
CA LYS A 553 -2.04 66.23 128.22
C LYS A 553 -2.82 67.53 128.38
N GLN A 554 -3.98 67.68 127.73
CA GLN A 554 -4.86 68.84 127.91
C GLN A 554 -5.60 68.79 129.24
N LEU A 555 -5.86 67.60 129.80
CA LEU A 555 -6.46 67.43 131.12
C LEU A 555 -5.41 67.71 132.21
N ASP A 556 -4.20 67.19 132.06
CA ASP A 556 -3.04 67.50 132.90
C ASP A 556 -2.67 68.98 132.80
N ALA A 557 -2.70 69.54 131.58
CA ALA A 557 -2.52 70.97 131.36
C ALA A 557 -3.71 71.78 131.87
N LYS A 558 -4.94 71.24 131.92
CA LYS A 558 -6.11 71.91 132.53
C LYS A 558 -6.04 71.87 134.05
N GLN A 559 -5.55 70.78 134.64
CA GLN A 559 -5.28 70.70 136.09
C GLN A 559 -4.10 71.59 136.47
N ALA A 560 -3.05 71.64 135.64
CA ALA A 560 -1.95 72.59 135.77
C ALA A 560 -2.41 74.03 135.50
N LEU A 561 -3.32 74.26 134.55
CA LEU A 561 -3.93 75.56 134.27
C LEU A 561 -4.97 75.95 135.31
N GLU A 562 -5.59 75.06 136.07
CA GLU A 562 -6.40 75.44 137.23
C GLU A 562 -5.48 75.92 138.37
N LEU A 563 -4.34 75.27 138.56
CA LEU A 563 -3.29 75.72 139.49
C LEU A 563 -2.60 77.01 139.01
N GLU A 564 -2.42 77.15 137.70
CA GLU A 564 -1.76 78.29 137.05
C GLU A 564 -2.73 79.44 136.74
N ILE A 565 -4.04 79.23 136.58
CA ILE A 565 -5.07 80.30 136.53
C ILE A 565 -5.20 80.95 137.89
N GLU A 566 -5.00 80.22 138.98
CA GLU A 566 -4.93 80.80 140.31
C GLU A 566 -3.60 81.52 140.59
N ARG A 567 -2.53 81.16 139.85
CA ARG A 567 -1.24 81.89 139.84
C ARG A 567 -1.20 83.07 138.84
N LEU A 568 -1.90 82.96 137.72
CA LEU A 568 -1.96 83.91 136.60
C LEU A 568 -3.16 84.84 136.71
N ARG A 569 -4.16 84.61 137.56
CA ARG A 569 -4.98 85.70 138.13
C ARG A 569 -4.12 86.69 138.94
N GLY A 570 -3.03 86.19 139.54
CA GLY A 570 -2.00 87.03 140.15
C GLY A 570 -1.05 87.72 139.15
N THR A 571 -0.93 87.23 137.91
CA THR A 571 0.12 87.65 136.96
C THR A 571 -0.41 88.30 135.66
N LEU A 572 -1.63 88.00 135.23
CA LEU A 572 -2.32 88.61 134.06
C LEU A 572 -2.73 90.08 134.31
N ASN A 573 -2.47 90.59 135.51
CA ASN A 573 -2.44 92.02 135.76
C ASN A 573 -1.22 92.72 135.10
N VAL A 574 -0.24 91.97 134.58
CA VAL A 574 1.05 92.54 134.25
C VAL A 574 1.21 92.89 132.76
N MET A 575 1.05 92.01 131.78
CA MET A 575 1.52 92.34 130.40
C MET A 575 0.75 91.48 129.38
N LYS A 576 -0.13 91.93 128.48
CA LYS A 576 -0.21 93.07 127.55
C LYS A 576 1.05 93.25 126.69
N HIS A 577 0.91 92.83 125.43
CA HIS A 577 1.61 93.28 124.19
C HIS A 577 2.84 92.43 123.78
N MET A 578 3.08 91.91 122.57
CA MET A 578 2.51 91.89 121.19
C MET A 578 3.23 90.75 120.37
N GLU A 579 2.78 90.43 119.14
CA GLU A 579 3.30 89.41 118.17
C GLU A 579 3.68 90.00 116.79
N ASP A 580 4.51 89.28 115.98
CA ASP A 580 4.25 89.00 114.53
C ASP A 580 5.23 88.03 113.77
N ALA A 581 4.64 87.34 112.75
CA ALA A 581 5.05 86.95 111.35
C ALA A 581 5.94 85.73 110.96
N GLU A 582 5.43 84.83 110.08
CA GLU A 582 6.19 84.04 109.06
C GLU A 582 5.31 83.34 107.98
N ASP A 583 5.30 83.88 106.74
CA ASP A 583 4.66 83.35 105.51
C ASP A 583 5.58 83.64 104.29
N VAL A 584 6.50 82.73 103.90
CA VAL A 584 7.29 82.90 102.63
C VAL A 584 7.64 81.57 101.91
N GLN A 585 7.71 80.41 102.59
CA GLN A 585 8.38 79.21 102.04
C GLN A 585 7.60 78.31 101.05
N LYS A 586 6.34 78.58 100.68
CA LYS A 586 5.49 77.64 99.89
C LYS A 586 5.47 77.82 98.36
N ALA A 587 5.97 78.92 97.81
CA ALA A 587 5.73 79.27 96.41
C ALA A 587 6.71 78.65 95.38
N GLU A 588 7.93 78.27 95.76
CA GLU A 588 8.96 77.81 94.81
C GLU A 588 8.83 76.34 94.36
N SER A 589 8.06 75.51 95.07
CA SER A 589 7.94 74.06 94.78
C SER A 589 7.10 73.73 93.54
N ILE A 590 6.20 74.62 93.11
CA ILE A 590 5.17 74.29 92.10
C ILE A 590 5.66 74.55 90.66
N LEU A 591 6.64 75.44 90.48
CA LEU A 591 7.17 75.80 89.15
C LEU A 591 8.05 74.70 88.53
N LYS A 592 8.56 73.77 89.32
CA LYS A 592 9.46 72.71 88.86
C LYS A 592 8.71 71.51 88.22
N ASP A 593 7.52 71.18 88.73
CA ASP A 593 6.73 70.03 88.26
C ASP A 593 6.07 70.26 86.89
N LEU A 594 5.77 71.52 86.54
CA LEU A 594 5.12 71.84 85.25
C LEU A 594 6.05 71.63 84.04
N SER A 595 7.35 71.87 84.19
CA SER A 595 8.34 71.73 83.10
C SER A 595 8.68 70.27 82.73
N GLU A 596 8.43 69.32 83.63
CA GLU A 596 8.67 67.90 83.37
C GLU A 596 7.57 67.27 82.50
N LYS A 597 6.31 67.70 82.70
CA LYS A 597 5.14 67.13 82.00
C LYS A 597 5.02 67.53 80.53
N GLU A 598 5.54 68.69 80.13
CA GLU A 598 5.55 69.11 78.72
C GLU A 598 6.53 68.28 77.88
N ARG A 599 7.61 67.78 78.49
CA ARG A 599 8.63 66.95 77.82
C ARG A 599 8.16 65.53 77.54
N ASP A 600 7.39 64.94 78.47
CA ASP A 600 6.80 63.60 78.33
C ASP A 600 5.79 63.50 77.18
N LEU A 601 5.13 64.62 76.83
CA LEU A 601 4.11 64.68 75.77
C LEU A 601 4.70 64.68 74.36
N GLU A 602 5.83 65.34 74.16
CA GLU A 602 6.53 65.41 72.86
C GLU A 602 7.19 64.07 72.50
N GLU A 603 7.70 63.34 73.50
CA GLU A 603 8.32 62.01 73.34
C GLU A 603 7.30 60.92 72.91
N LEU A 604 6.01 61.09 73.26
CA LEU A 604 4.94 60.17 72.88
C LEU A 604 4.48 60.34 71.42
N ASP A 605 4.50 61.57 70.89
CA ASP A 605 4.09 61.85 69.50
C ASP A 605 5.16 61.35 68.50
N ASP A 606 6.44 61.49 68.85
CA ASP A 606 7.57 60.91 68.09
C ASP A 606 7.49 59.38 67.99
N LEU A 607 7.10 58.71 69.08
CA LEU A 607 6.90 57.26 69.10
C LEU A 607 5.77 56.82 68.17
N ASN A 608 4.67 57.59 68.13
CA ASN A 608 3.53 57.28 67.28
C ASN A 608 3.88 57.41 65.79
N GLN A 609 4.63 58.46 65.40
CA GLN A 609 5.10 58.60 64.02
C GLN A 609 6.12 57.52 63.62
N ALA A 610 7.02 57.14 64.52
CA ALA A 610 7.95 56.04 64.28
C ALA A 610 7.22 54.70 64.04
N LEU A 611 6.14 54.44 64.79
CA LEU A 611 5.32 53.24 64.61
C LEU A 611 4.58 53.24 63.27
N ILE A 612 4.04 54.37 62.81
CA ILE A 612 3.38 54.48 61.49
C ILE A 612 4.39 54.21 60.36
N VAL A 613 5.60 54.78 60.44
CA VAL A 613 6.66 54.54 59.45
C VAL A 613 7.10 53.07 59.46
N LYS A 614 7.24 52.46 60.64
CA LYS A 614 7.62 51.04 60.78
C LYS A 614 6.52 50.11 60.25
N GLN A 615 5.25 50.42 60.49
CA GLN A 615 4.11 49.66 60.00
C GLN A 615 4.02 49.72 58.47
N ARG A 616 4.26 50.89 57.86
CA ARG A 616 4.31 51.05 56.39
C ARG A 616 5.44 50.23 55.78
N LYS A 617 6.67 50.34 56.32
CA LYS A 617 7.82 49.53 55.86
C LYS A 617 7.57 48.03 55.98
N SER A 618 7.03 47.57 57.12
CA SER A 618 6.71 46.15 57.31
C SER A 618 5.61 45.66 56.36
N ASN A 619 4.62 46.50 56.06
CA ASN A 619 3.59 46.17 55.09
C ASN A 619 4.15 46.13 53.66
N ASP A 620 5.05 47.04 53.29
CA ASP A 620 5.72 47.03 51.98
C ASP A 620 6.54 45.75 51.78
N GLU A 621 7.33 45.34 52.78
CA GLU A 621 8.08 44.07 52.78
C GLU A 621 7.17 42.85 52.62
N LEU A 622 6.00 42.83 53.30
CA LEU A 622 5.01 41.76 53.16
C LEU A 622 4.37 41.73 51.76
N GLN A 623 4.10 42.88 51.16
CA GLN A 623 3.57 42.96 49.80
C GLN A 623 4.62 42.54 48.76
N GLU A 624 5.89 42.89 48.94
CA GLU A 624 6.99 42.42 48.10
C GLU A 624 7.16 40.90 48.19
N ALA A 625 7.19 40.34 49.40
CA ALA A 625 7.24 38.89 49.61
C ALA A 625 6.06 38.16 48.92
N ARG A 626 4.88 38.78 48.92
CA ARG A 626 3.69 38.24 48.25
C ARG A 626 3.81 38.28 46.73
N LYS A 627 4.29 39.40 46.17
CA LYS A 627 4.57 39.52 44.73
C LYS A 627 5.60 38.49 44.29
N GLU A 628 6.65 38.28 45.08
CA GLU A 628 7.72 37.35 44.73
C GLU A 628 7.25 35.89 44.74
N ILE A 629 6.45 35.49 45.73
CA ILE A 629 5.83 34.15 45.73
C ILE A 629 4.86 33.98 44.55
N ILE A 630 4.04 34.98 44.24
CA ILE A 630 3.17 34.92 43.05
C ILE A 630 4.00 34.75 41.77
N ASN A 631 5.13 35.46 41.64
CA ASN A 631 6.02 35.28 40.49
C ASN A 631 6.65 33.87 40.46
N ALA A 632 7.16 33.36 41.58
CA ALA A 632 7.75 32.01 41.66
C ALA A 632 6.77 30.90 41.25
N PHE A 633 5.47 31.09 41.48
CA PHE A 633 4.45 30.12 41.08
C PHE A 633 4.06 30.20 39.59
N LYS A 634 4.46 31.24 38.84
CA LYS A 634 4.18 31.34 37.38
C LYS A 634 4.91 30.26 36.59
N ASP A 635 6.10 29.89 37.04
CA ASP A 635 6.99 28.95 36.35
C ASP A 635 6.76 27.47 36.77
N LEU A 636 5.79 27.19 37.66
CA LEU A 636 5.53 25.85 38.17
C LEU A 636 4.46 25.11 37.33
N PRO A 637 4.68 23.82 36.96
CA PRO A 637 3.73 23.04 36.17
C PRO A 637 2.41 22.78 36.92
N GLY A 638 1.27 22.98 36.23
CA GLY A 638 -0.07 23.17 36.79
C GLY A 638 -0.82 21.93 37.32
N ARG A 639 -0.24 21.14 38.22
CA ARG A 639 -0.94 20.02 38.90
C ARG A 639 -1.03 20.12 40.43
N SER A 640 -0.94 21.32 41.01
CA SER A 640 -1.08 21.54 42.46
C SER A 640 -2.41 22.21 42.85
N HIS A 641 -2.90 21.88 44.05
CA HIS A 641 -4.09 22.53 44.66
C HIS A 641 -3.84 24.01 44.98
N LEU A 642 -2.57 24.38 45.18
CA LEU A 642 -2.11 25.76 45.28
C LEU A 642 -1.56 26.22 43.93
N ARG A 643 -2.22 27.17 43.28
CA ARG A 643 -1.82 27.69 41.96
C ARG A 643 -2.25 29.14 41.81
N ILE A 644 -1.72 29.81 40.79
CA ILE A 644 -2.13 31.18 40.47
C ILE A 644 -3.54 31.14 39.88
N LYS A 645 -4.43 31.97 40.44
CA LYS A 645 -5.72 32.31 39.86
C LYS A 645 -5.65 33.74 39.32
N ARG A 646 -6.13 33.93 38.11
CA ARG A 646 -6.29 35.25 37.49
C ARG A 646 -7.69 35.75 37.81
N MET A 647 -7.80 36.59 38.83
CA MET A 647 -9.07 37.11 39.33
C MET A 647 -9.69 38.02 38.27
N GLY A 648 -10.91 37.70 37.84
CA GLY A 648 -11.59 38.41 36.77
C GLY A 648 -11.31 37.92 35.36
N GLU A 649 -10.59 36.80 35.19
CA GLU A 649 -10.46 36.15 33.88
C GLU A 649 -11.72 35.36 33.54
N LEU A 650 -12.26 35.57 32.34
CA LEU A 650 -13.42 34.83 31.85
C LEU A 650 -13.07 33.38 31.53
N ASP A 651 -13.86 32.45 32.06
CA ASP A 651 -13.83 31.05 31.62
C ASP A 651 -14.38 30.96 30.20
N THR A 652 -13.57 30.49 29.25
CA THR A 652 -13.95 30.40 27.83
C THR A 652 -14.80 29.17 27.53
N LYS A 653 -14.84 28.17 28.42
CA LYS A 653 -15.58 26.91 28.16
C LYS A 653 -17.08 27.11 28.00
N PRO A 654 -17.79 27.87 28.85
CA PRO A 654 -19.22 28.10 28.68
C PRO A 654 -19.55 28.80 27.36
N PHE A 655 -18.71 29.74 26.93
CA PHE A 655 -18.85 30.44 25.65
C PHE A 655 -18.66 29.48 24.48
N HIS A 656 -17.65 28.61 24.56
CA HIS A 656 -17.41 27.59 23.55
C HIS A 656 -18.55 26.57 23.46
N GLU A 657 -19.06 26.09 24.58
CA GLU A 657 -20.22 25.18 24.63
C GLU A 657 -21.50 25.82 24.11
N ALA A 658 -21.70 27.12 24.35
CA ALA A 658 -22.80 27.87 23.77
C ALA A 658 -22.65 28.00 22.24
N MET A 659 -21.45 28.31 21.75
CA MET A 659 -21.18 28.48 20.31
C MET A 659 -21.22 27.16 19.53
N LYS A 660 -20.77 26.03 20.11
CA LYS A 660 -20.90 24.69 19.48
C LYS A 660 -22.34 24.28 19.20
N LYS A 661 -23.32 24.86 19.90
CA LYS A 661 -24.75 24.59 19.67
C LYS A 661 -25.30 25.39 18.48
N ILE A 662 -24.60 26.43 18.04
CA ILE A 662 -25.06 27.39 17.03
C ILE A 662 -24.24 27.27 15.74
N TYR A 663 -22.94 26.98 15.83
CA TYR A 663 -21.98 26.97 14.72
C TYR A 663 -21.25 25.62 14.58
N ASN A 664 -20.59 25.40 13.44
CA ASN A 664 -19.70 24.23 13.25
C ASN A 664 -18.43 24.34 14.12
N GLU A 665 -17.67 23.26 14.29
CA GLU A 665 -16.59 23.20 15.29
C GLU A 665 -15.49 24.26 15.08
N ASP A 666 -15.10 24.52 13.83
CA ASP A 666 -14.08 25.52 13.50
C ASP A 666 -14.60 26.97 13.66
N GLU A 667 -15.86 27.26 13.30
CA GLU A 667 -16.47 28.59 13.51
C GLU A 667 -16.84 28.83 14.97
N ALA A 668 -17.19 27.78 15.73
CA ALA A 668 -17.56 27.89 17.14
C ALA A 668 -16.39 28.38 18.00
N ASP A 669 -15.17 27.96 17.68
CA ASP A 669 -13.95 28.42 18.37
C ASP A 669 -13.68 29.91 18.15
N GLU A 670 -13.80 30.37 16.90
CA GLU A 670 -13.60 31.77 16.52
C GLU A 670 -14.69 32.65 17.14
N ARG A 671 -15.97 32.25 17.01
CA ARG A 671 -17.11 32.97 17.60
C ARG A 671 -17.09 33.01 19.11
N ALA A 672 -16.66 31.93 19.77
CA ALA A 672 -16.52 31.91 21.22
C ALA A 672 -15.41 32.87 21.66
N SER A 673 -14.30 32.91 20.93
CA SER A 673 -13.18 33.83 21.21
C SER A 673 -13.58 35.30 21.01
N GLU A 674 -14.34 35.61 19.95
CA GLU A 674 -14.92 36.93 19.70
C GLU A 674 -15.83 37.36 20.85
N LEU A 675 -16.76 36.49 21.27
CA LEU A 675 -17.71 36.79 22.34
C LEU A 675 -17.01 36.91 23.71
N CYS A 676 -16.05 36.03 24.04
CA CYS A 676 -15.24 36.15 25.24
C CYS A 676 -14.46 37.47 25.26
N SER A 677 -13.89 37.88 24.13
CA SER A 677 -13.13 39.13 24.04
C SER A 677 -14.03 40.34 24.23
N LEU A 678 -15.21 40.35 23.62
CA LEU A 678 -16.21 41.41 23.80
C LEU A 678 -16.61 41.57 25.28
N TRP A 679 -16.91 40.47 25.96
CA TRP A 679 -17.27 40.50 27.38
C TRP A 679 -16.09 40.82 28.29
N ALA A 680 -14.87 40.42 27.92
CA ALA A 680 -13.66 40.84 28.63
C ALA A 680 -13.43 42.36 28.53
N GLU A 681 -13.79 43.00 27.42
CA GLU A 681 -13.75 44.46 27.29
C GLU A 681 -14.86 45.13 28.10
N TYR A 682 -16.09 44.59 28.10
CA TYR A 682 -17.14 45.12 28.97
C TYR A 682 -16.75 45.07 30.46
N LEU A 683 -16.13 43.98 30.93
CA LEU A 683 -15.69 43.87 32.32
C LEU A 683 -14.65 44.93 32.75
N LYS A 684 -13.87 45.45 31.80
CA LYS A 684 -12.89 46.52 32.04
C LYS A 684 -13.50 47.91 32.02
N ASP A 685 -14.70 48.06 31.48
CA ASP A 685 -15.39 49.34 31.35
C ASP A 685 -15.75 49.89 32.74
N PRO A 686 -15.15 51.02 33.18
CA PRO A 686 -15.45 51.61 34.47
C PRO A 686 -16.89 52.14 34.54
N ASP A 687 -17.51 52.46 33.39
CA ASP A 687 -18.87 52.99 33.31
C ASP A 687 -19.93 51.88 33.46
N TRP A 688 -19.54 50.60 33.35
CA TRP A 688 -20.43 49.47 33.58
C TRP A 688 -20.18 48.85 34.97
N HIS A 689 -21.10 49.13 35.90
CA HIS A 689 -21.06 48.65 37.29
C HIS A 689 -22.45 48.15 37.72
N PRO A 690 -22.83 46.90 37.37
CA PRO A 690 -24.16 46.36 37.66
C PRO A 690 -24.23 45.86 39.12
N PHE A 691 -23.99 46.77 40.06
CA PHE A 691 -24.15 46.56 41.50
C PHE A 691 -25.02 47.65 42.09
N LYS A 692 -25.89 47.27 43.02
CA LYS A 692 -26.74 48.15 43.82
C LYS A 692 -26.25 48.19 45.26
N VAL A 693 -26.15 49.38 45.84
CA VAL A 693 -25.78 49.57 47.24
C VAL A 693 -27.01 49.38 48.13
N ILE A 694 -26.93 48.47 49.09
CA ILE A 694 -27.97 48.24 50.11
C ILE A 694 -27.39 48.60 51.47
N LYS A 695 -28.14 49.39 52.25
CA LYS A 695 -27.79 49.73 53.63
C LYS A 695 -28.25 48.63 54.57
N VAL A 696 -27.32 48.04 55.34
CA VAL A 696 -27.63 47.02 56.33
C VAL A 696 -27.39 47.59 57.73
N GLU A 697 -28.44 47.66 58.57
CA GLU A 697 -28.33 48.04 59.98
C GLU A 697 -27.59 46.95 60.77
N GLY A 698 -26.36 47.26 61.22
CA GLY A 698 -25.59 46.40 62.11
C GLY A 698 -25.91 46.71 63.58
N LYS A 699 -26.35 45.72 64.34
CA LYS A 699 -26.74 45.90 65.76
C LYS A 699 -25.59 45.92 66.77
N ASP A 700 -24.34 45.65 66.40
CA ASP A 700 -23.25 45.51 67.38
C ASP A 700 -21.90 46.09 66.89
N ALA A 701 -21.78 47.43 66.82
CA ALA A 701 -20.47 48.11 66.68
C ALA A 701 -20.41 49.40 67.52
N PRO A 702 -19.31 49.71 68.25
CA PRO A 702 -19.23 50.82 69.20
C PRO A 702 -19.14 52.24 68.59
N ASP A 703 -19.08 52.37 67.27
CA ASP A 703 -19.14 53.64 66.56
C ASP A 703 -20.15 53.50 65.42
N GLY A 704 -21.30 54.16 65.54
CA GLY A 704 -22.47 54.03 64.65
C GLY A 704 -22.25 54.46 63.19
N LYS A 705 -21.46 53.69 62.43
CA LYS A 705 -21.34 53.80 60.98
C LYS A 705 -22.19 52.74 60.29
N GLU A 706 -23.18 53.20 59.52
CA GLU A 706 -23.96 52.39 58.58
C GLU A 706 -23.02 51.61 57.65
N LYS A 707 -23.24 50.30 57.48
CA LYS A 707 -22.44 49.47 56.57
C LYS A 707 -23.20 49.32 55.25
N GLU A 708 -22.67 49.94 54.21
CA GLU A 708 -23.14 49.83 52.83
C GLU A 708 -22.56 48.56 52.20
N ILE A 709 -23.41 47.70 51.63
CA ILE A 709 -22.99 46.47 50.93
C ILE A 709 -23.47 46.55 49.48
N GLU A 710 -22.55 46.37 48.54
CA GLU A 710 -22.85 46.26 47.10
C GLU A 710 -23.30 44.82 46.77
N ILE A 711 -24.48 44.69 46.17
CA ILE A 711 -25.04 43.42 45.68
C ILE A 711 -25.25 43.53 44.16
N LEU A 712 -25.07 42.43 43.42
CA LEU A 712 -25.32 42.39 41.98
C LEU A 712 -26.76 42.87 41.64
N ASP A 713 -26.90 43.67 40.59
CA ASP A 713 -28.21 44.09 40.10
C ASP A 713 -28.77 43.07 39.09
N ASP A 714 -29.68 42.22 39.57
CA ASP A 714 -30.38 41.21 38.76
C ASP A 714 -31.20 41.80 37.59
N GLU A 715 -31.46 43.12 37.61
CA GLU A 715 -32.21 43.85 36.60
C GLU A 715 -31.36 44.43 35.45
N ASP A 716 -30.02 44.32 35.51
CA ASP A 716 -29.11 44.87 34.49
C ASP A 716 -29.41 44.36 33.07
N GLU A 717 -29.59 45.29 32.13
CA GLU A 717 -30.02 44.98 30.76
C GLU A 717 -28.99 44.13 29.99
N LYS A 718 -27.68 44.35 30.21
CA LYS A 718 -26.62 43.59 29.53
C LYS A 718 -26.55 42.16 30.06
N LEU A 719 -26.64 41.95 31.37
CA LEU A 719 -26.67 40.62 31.98
C LEU A 719 -27.93 39.83 31.58
N LYS A 720 -29.09 40.49 31.53
CA LYS A 720 -30.34 39.89 31.03
C LYS A 720 -30.25 39.49 29.55
N GLY A 721 -29.69 40.37 28.72
CA GLY A 721 -29.44 40.08 27.30
C GLY A 721 -28.52 38.87 27.11
N LEU A 722 -27.40 38.83 27.84
CA LEU A 722 -26.45 37.71 27.81
C LEU A 722 -27.10 36.36 28.14
N LYS A 723 -27.90 36.34 29.22
CA LYS A 723 -28.61 35.14 29.67
C LYS A 723 -29.64 34.67 28.65
N LYS A 724 -30.34 35.60 28.00
CA LYS A 724 -31.33 35.30 26.96
C LYS A 724 -30.69 34.76 25.68
N ASP A 725 -29.58 35.36 25.24
CA ASP A 725 -28.99 35.10 23.93
C ASP A 725 -28.04 33.89 23.94
N TYR A 726 -27.32 33.67 25.06
CA TYR A 726 -26.25 32.66 25.13
C TYR A 726 -26.38 31.67 26.31
N GLY A 727 -27.41 31.84 27.16
CA GLY A 727 -27.77 30.91 28.23
C GLY A 727 -27.15 31.20 29.59
N GLU A 728 -27.60 30.43 30.60
CA GLU A 728 -27.26 30.61 32.02
C GLU A 728 -25.76 30.48 32.30
N GLU A 729 -25.10 29.51 31.67
CA GLU A 729 -23.70 29.18 31.97
C GLU A 729 -22.74 30.30 31.51
N VAL A 730 -23.04 30.96 30.38
CA VAL A 730 -22.27 32.11 29.91
C VAL A 730 -22.49 33.32 30.82
N CYS A 731 -23.74 33.57 31.22
CA CYS A 731 -24.08 34.64 32.16
C CYS A 731 -23.38 34.44 33.52
N LYS A 732 -23.38 33.21 34.04
CA LYS A 732 -22.71 32.85 35.30
C LYS A 732 -21.19 33.03 35.22
N ALA A 733 -20.57 32.72 34.08
CA ALA A 733 -19.14 32.94 33.86
C ALA A 733 -18.79 34.44 33.93
N VAL A 734 -19.61 35.30 33.29
CA VAL A 734 -19.42 36.76 33.33
C VAL A 734 -19.66 37.33 34.72
N ILE A 735 -20.73 36.92 35.41
CA ILE A 735 -21.03 37.36 36.79
C ILE A 735 -19.88 36.98 37.73
N SER A 736 -19.35 35.76 37.61
CA SER A 736 -18.24 35.29 38.44
C SER A 736 -17.00 36.16 38.25
N ALA A 737 -16.62 36.44 36.99
CA ALA A 737 -15.49 37.31 36.69
C ALA A 737 -15.71 38.76 37.18
N LEU A 738 -16.93 39.28 37.07
CA LEU A 738 -17.29 40.61 37.52
C LEU A 738 -17.19 40.76 39.06
N VAL A 739 -17.71 39.79 39.81
CA VAL A 739 -17.62 39.78 41.28
C VAL A 739 -16.16 39.68 41.72
N GLU A 740 -15.35 38.85 41.06
CA GLU A 740 -13.91 38.76 41.36
C GLU A 740 -13.17 40.08 41.10
N ILE A 741 -13.52 40.81 40.04
CA ILE A 741 -12.93 42.13 39.78
C ILE A 741 -13.31 43.12 40.88
N ASN A 742 -14.59 43.14 41.30
CA ASN A 742 -15.04 44.05 42.35
C ASN A 742 -14.40 43.75 43.72
N GLU A 743 -14.14 42.48 44.01
CA GLU A 743 -13.52 42.07 45.28
C GLU A 743 -12.00 42.33 45.32
N TYR A 744 -11.28 42.06 44.22
CA TYR A 744 -9.81 42.05 44.22
C TYR A 744 -9.18 43.30 43.57
N ASN A 745 -9.91 44.02 42.72
CA ASN A 745 -9.41 45.22 42.04
C ASN A 745 -10.55 46.17 41.63
N PRO A 746 -11.36 46.67 42.58
CA PRO A 746 -12.56 47.46 42.27
C PRO A 746 -12.23 48.75 41.49
N SER A 747 -11.12 49.40 41.82
CA SER A 747 -10.71 50.67 41.19
C SER A 747 -9.97 50.47 39.86
N GLY A 748 -9.21 49.37 39.71
CA GLY A 748 -8.37 49.14 38.55
C GLY A 748 -9.05 48.37 37.42
N ARG A 749 -10.06 47.55 37.72
CA ARG A 749 -10.83 46.75 36.74
C ARG A 749 -10.00 45.84 35.80
N TYR A 750 -8.71 45.65 36.09
CA TYR A 750 -7.82 44.74 35.36
C TYR A 750 -7.61 43.44 36.13
N ILE A 751 -7.27 42.39 35.39
CA ILE A 751 -7.08 41.05 35.93
C ILE A 751 -5.89 41.01 36.89
N THR A 752 -6.13 40.64 38.14
CA THR A 752 -5.10 40.52 39.18
C THR A 752 -4.75 39.06 39.41
N SER A 753 -3.45 38.75 39.44
CA SER A 753 -2.99 37.39 39.76
C SER A 753 -2.90 37.21 41.27
N GLU A 754 -3.61 36.21 41.79
CA GLU A 754 -3.59 35.86 43.21
C GLU A 754 -3.15 34.42 43.40
N LEU A 755 -2.40 34.17 44.48
CA LEU A 755 -2.13 32.82 44.92
C LEU A 755 -3.44 32.24 45.50
N TRP A 756 -3.91 31.14 44.94
CA TRP A 756 -5.22 30.58 45.27
C TRP A 756 -5.13 29.14 45.73
N ASN A 757 -5.84 28.84 46.80
CA ASN A 757 -6.03 27.49 47.28
C ASN A 757 -7.35 26.96 46.69
N TYR A 758 -7.26 26.10 45.68
CA TYR A 758 -8.43 25.53 45.01
C TYR A 758 -9.12 24.43 45.81
N GLN A 759 -8.48 23.90 46.86
CA GLN A 759 -9.12 22.97 47.79
C GLN A 759 -10.05 23.70 48.76
N GLU A 760 -9.61 24.86 49.26
CA GLU A 760 -10.39 25.67 50.22
C GLU A 760 -11.25 26.75 49.55
N GLY A 761 -11.11 26.95 48.24
CA GLY A 761 -11.89 27.93 47.49
C GLY A 761 -11.63 29.38 47.93
N LYS A 762 -10.41 29.68 48.42
CA LYS A 762 -10.06 31.00 48.95
C LYS A 762 -8.65 31.44 48.57
N ARG A 763 -8.38 32.73 48.75
CA ARG A 763 -7.05 33.33 48.61
C ARG A 763 -6.05 32.64 49.55
N ALA A 764 -4.96 32.14 49.00
CA ALA A 764 -3.94 31.46 49.78
C ALA A 764 -3.14 32.46 50.64
N THR A 765 -2.71 32.00 51.80
CA THR A 765 -1.83 32.78 52.68
C THR A 765 -0.37 32.69 52.24
N LEU A 766 0.45 33.69 52.60
CA LEU A 766 1.91 33.65 52.37
C LEU A 766 2.54 32.37 52.97
N ARG A 767 2.06 31.96 54.15
CA ARG A 767 2.49 30.75 54.84
C ARG A 767 2.20 29.49 54.03
N GLU A 768 1.02 29.37 53.44
CA GLU A 768 0.67 28.25 52.55
C GLU A 768 1.58 28.20 51.32
N GLY A 769 1.85 29.35 50.69
CA GLY A 769 2.75 29.46 49.55
C GLY A 769 4.18 29.01 49.86
N VAL A 770 4.76 29.50 50.95
CA VAL A 770 6.13 29.12 51.37
C VAL A 770 6.20 27.64 51.71
N ARG A 771 5.22 27.12 52.47
CA ARG A 771 5.19 25.70 52.86
C ARG A 771 5.15 24.78 51.63
N PHE A 772 4.32 25.13 50.64
CA PHE A 772 4.22 24.37 49.40
C PHE A 772 5.55 24.37 48.61
N LEU A 773 6.25 25.51 48.52
CA LEU A 773 7.56 25.58 47.86
C LEU A 773 8.63 24.75 48.56
N LEU A 774 8.66 24.78 49.90
CA LEU A 774 9.57 23.97 50.71
C LEU A 774 9.33 22.48 50.52
N ASP A 775 8.06 22.05 50.56
CA ASP A 775 7.70 20.65 50.32
C ASP A 775 8.09 20.17 48.91
N LYS A 776 8.00 21.07 47.91
CA LYS A 776 8.41 20.76 46.54
C LYS A 776 9.93 20.66 46.38
N LEU A 777 10.67 21.56 47.02
CA LEU A 777 12.14 21.50 47.08
C LEU A 777 12.61 20.21 47.75
N ASN A 778 11.99 19.82 48.86
CA ASN A 778 12.30 18.59 49.58
C ASN A 778 11.98 17.30 48.81
N ARG A 779 11.10 17.36 47.80
CA ARG A 779 10.77 16.22 46.91
C ARG A 779 11.61 16.17 45.62
N SER A 780 12.35 17.25 45.32
CA SER A 780 13.14 17.38 44.10
C SER A 780 14.64 17.09 44.31
N ASN A 781 15.07 16.99 45.57
CA ASN A 781 16.32 16.39 46.03
C ASN A 781 16.07 14.95 46.48
#